data_AF-A0A9P1D401-F1
#
_entry.id   AF-A0A9P1D401-F1
#
_cell.length_a   1.000
_cell.length_b   1.000
_cell.length_c   1.000
_cell.angle_alpha   90.00
_cell.angle_beta   90.00
_cell.angle_gamma   90.00
#
_symmetry.space_group_name_H-M   'P 1'
#
loop_
_entity.id
_entity.type
_entity.pdbx_description
1 polymer ?
#
loop_
_entity_poly.entity_id
_entity_poly.type
_entity_poly.pdbx_seq_one_letter_code
_entity_poly.pdbx_strand_id
1 'polypeptide(L)'
;MKFHQFRCHITGTPSRPAPTRLARGAGAAGSTSQRFVVSASALLVARAARLSRGARGKAQEDAPPDYDKFSDDLIVVVQSAEKNAVELNAAQIGTDALLLSLLTVSEQESPNAQATRAAAFPGVEADAVAAYLQQRSASSASDSGRKAPAGGPPKMFTPMTRRALSTAQQEQERLGHAAVEPAHLLLALLKVRLEEEHGHSMELLQHFEQNTEEVRRRVLTTLEGPLAKLRLDASNVLKTLKEEVVVKAPTEEPPLAAKLRAAYQQLTEGLVERSVEAKLLLLAALSGEHLFLLGPPGTAKSLLARRLALVCRGHFFERLLTRFSVPEEVFGPLSLRALENDELRRKVDGYLPTADVAFLDEIFKANSSILNALLTLLNERRFDNGGERMEVPLWCAVAASNELPESDELDALFDRFLLRRQVPRVSDDQVPEFLRSGSAQTGQDLLKGSLDLASEASTNDASEEPMLSVMDSIEAQSQAGKTTFPSHLLDLVVSLRAYLRDEAEPPVNLSDRRLGKAVRLLRLGASLCGAKEVSELDLLLLQHICWDKEPSQATEVRVWLLERMRRLAQEDGEDNDLVEKVKFLLNPLKLRLRRKPRASGTLSMAGNDLPSMREVLEEVVKTRLERLAQLKQTLQDHTAHRLFWLEASEILEVEDALIPSAEQSVEKAEAVLKDVLELQGALDLAPTARDICLDALLDDFSNDGFAASPIPSPAMASGRGHGMLGPAPSGFAPPSAAANPNMYGHNNQPLGQSIVVPNSQMPTALRGGPQTSPMSAQRHAQLQRILNRFEVSIAEANDLVVLEDYEIVLILDDSGSMNASSKPPEQRSLMQASTTRWEELKETVALLVELACCFDKSGVDCFFLNRGLIDGVKSPQDPRLLSAFQAPPRGSTPLTEALLTVAQNCAGERPILLMIFTDGEPNGGVGRFERELKRLVTKKSTNATVKVQIMACTADEDAVGYLNAIDERFRSVDVTDDYYSEMLEVLKKARTRNRFTRGDWLMKAMLGPISSKFDAWDETGNKKAHRKYCDDSDCSDSEHDVGCHECVIG
;
A
#
# COMPACT_ATOMS: atom_id res chain seq x y z
N MET A 1 6.74 37.97 -42.09
CA MET A 1 7.28 39.26 -42.60
C MET A 1 7.44 40.17 -41.38
N LYS A 2 8.63 40.73 -41.07
CA LYS A 2 9.27 41.94 -41.66
C LYS A 2 8.42 43.22 -41.51
N PHE A 3 8.92 44.38 -41.04
CA PHE A 3 10.15 44.74 -40.27
C PHE A 3 10.10 46.25 -39.89
N HIS A 4 10.98 46.71 -38.97
CA HIS A 4 11.48 48.10 -38.78
C HIS A 4 10.52 49.14 -38.15
N GLN A 5 10.97 50.04 -37.25
CA GLN A 5 12.11 50.97 -37.40
C GLN A 5 13.09 51.04 -36.21
N PHE A 6 14.25 51.70 -36.43
CA PHE A 6 15.41 51.74 -35.51
C PHE A 6 16.38 52.92 -35.86
N ARG A 7 16.80 53.74 -34.87
CA ARG A 7 17.98 54.66 -34.79
C ARG A 7 17.71 55.72 -33.68
N CYS A 8 18.60 56.18 -32.79
CA CYS A 8 20.03 56.63 -32.84
C CYS A 8 20.20 58.05 -33.47
N HIS A 9 20.98 59.02 -32.97
CA HIS A 9 22.11 59.02 -31.98
C HIS A 9 22.43 60.43 -31.37
N ILE A 10 23.06 60.48 -30.17
CA ILE A 10 24.22 61.32 -29.66
C ILE A 10 24.21 62.87 -29.90
N THR A 11 24.45 63.82 -28.97
CA THR A 11 25.49 64.07 -27.90
C THR A 11 24.90 64.61 -26.57
N GLY A 12 25.63 65.00 -25.49
CA GLY A 12 27.01 64.68 -25.04
C GLY A 12 27.57 65.52 -23.85
N THR A 13 28.29 64.86 -22.92
CA THR A 13 29.39 65.33 -22.01
C THR A 13 29.09 66.37 -20.86
N PRO A 14 30.02 66.76 -19.93
CA PRO A 14 30.31 65.97 -18.69
C PRO A 14 30.60 66.72 -17.34
N SER A 15 30.75 65.93 -16.25
CA SER A 15 31.70 66.04 -15.09
C SER A 15 31.52 66.93 -13.82
N ARG A 16 31.48 66.27 -12.62
CA ARG A 16 32.24 66.40 -11.31
C ARG A 16 32.49 67.79 -10.63
N PRO A 17 33.00 67.92 -9.35
CA PRO A 17 33.63 66.96 -8.39
C PRO A 17 33.11 67.02 -6.90
N ALA A 18 33.92 66.61 -5.89
CA ALA A 18 33.60 66.51 -4.43
C ALA A 18 34.80 66.86 -3.49
N PRO A 19 34.60 66.99 -2.15
CA PRO A 19 35.48 66.39 -1.10
C PRO A 19 34.67 65.73 0.09
N THR A 20 35.02 64.65 0.82
CA THR A 20 36.19 64.17 1.62
C THR A 20 36.35 64.85 3.02
N ARG A 21 36.73 64.22 4.18
CA ARG A 21 37.22 62.84 4.53
C ARG A 21 37.34 62.53 6.08
N LEU A 22 37.52 61.23 6.44
CA LEU A 22 38.23 60.60 7.63
C LEU A 22 37.58 60.52 9.06
N ALA A 23 37.92 59.61 10.01
CA ALA A 23 38.37 58.17 9.99
C ALA A 23 38.68 57.49 11.39
N ARG A 24 38.61 56.13 11.44
CA ARG A 24 39.26 55.11 12.37
C ARG A 24 38.79 55.00 13.85
N GLY A 25 38.86 53.83 14.53
CA GLY A 25 39.04 52.42 14.08
C GLY A 25 39.57 51.37 15.13
N ALA A 26 39.36 50.07 14.84
CA ALA A 26 40.01 48.82 15.37
C ALA A 26 39.64 48.20 16.77
N GLY A 27 39.70 46.85 16.89
CA GLY A 27 39.64 46.07 18.17
C GLY A 27 39.23 44.57 18.05
N ALA A 28 40.10 43.60 18.37
CA ALA A 28 40.02 42.17 17.96
C ALA A 28 39.57 41.11 19.03
N ALA A 29 39.41 39.86 18.56
CA ALA A 29 39.59 38.54 19.25
C ALA A 29 38.52 37.95 20.22
N GLY A 30 38.51 36.61 20.39
CA GLY A 30 37.87 35.91 21.54
C GLY A 30 37.25 34.52 21.30
N SER A 31 37.98 33.45 21.62
CA SER A 31 37.67 32.01 21.47
C SER A 31 36.61 31.37 22.41
N THR A 32 36.28 30.08 22.17
CA THR A 32 35.80 29.03 23.14
C THR A 32 34.42 29.20 23.82
N SER A 33 33.73 28.17 24.36
CA SER A 33 33.54 26.72 24.04
C SER A 33 32.60 26.09 25.12
N GLN A 34 31.94 24.97 24.84
CA GLN A 34 31.13 24.14 25.78
C GLN A 34 29.85 24.83 26.35
N ARG A 35 28.74 24.14 26.68
CA ARG A 35 28.53 22.71 26.98
C ARG A 35 27.06 22.27 26.74
N PHE A 36 26.83 20.96 26.64
CA PHE A 36 25.49 20.32 26.60
C PHE A 36 24.69 20.53 27.90
N VAL A 37 23.36 20.67 27.77
CA VAL A 37 22.34 20.01 28.63
C VAL A 37 21.15 19.61 27.72
N VAL A 38 20.46 18.51 28.03
CA VAL A 38 19.36 17.91 27.25
C VAL A 38 17.99 18.15 27.93
N SER A 39 16.91 18.08 27.14
CA SER A 39 15.48 17.96 27.56
C SER A 39 14.65 19.24 27.73
N ALA A 40 13.32 19.05 27.67
CA ALA A 40 12.18 19.93 28.04
C ALA A 40 11.54 20.91 27.03
N SER A 41 12.00 21.07 25.78
CA SER A 41 11.43 22.10 24.86
C SER A 41 10.10 21.75 24.16
N ALA A 42 9.79 20.48 23.90
CA ALA A 42 8.62 20.08 23.08
C ALA A 42 7.27 20.54 23.68
N LEU A 43 7.11 20.38 25.00
CA LEU A 43 5.89 20.81 25.70
C LEU A 43 5.75 22.34 25.76
N LEU A 44 6.87 23.06 25.72
CA LEU A 44 6.92 24.52 25.79
C LEU A 44 6.57 25.18 24.45
N VAL A 45 7.01 24.62 23.32
CA VAL A 45 6.62 25.09 21.98
C VAL A 45 5.12 24.85 21.74
N ALA A 46 4.58 23.68 22.13
CA ALA A 46 3.13 23.43 22.04
C ALA A 46 2.29 24.40 22.90
N ARG A 47 2.79 24.76 24.10
CA ARG A 47 2.13 25.73 24.99
C ARG A 47 2.25 27.16 24.47
N ALA A 48 3.40 27.53 23.89
CA ALA A 48 3.60 28.80 23.21
C ALA A 48 2.73 28.93 21.94
N ALA A 49 2.50 27.86 21.19
CA ALA A 49 1.62 27.84 20.02
C ALA A 49 0.13 27.98 20.39
N ARG A 50 -0.32 27.40 21.52
CA ARG A 50 -1.68 27.65 22.04
C ARG A 50 -1.83 29.08 22.57
N LEU A 51 -0.82 29.62 23.26
CA LEU A 51 -0.82 31.01 23.73
C LEU A 51 -0.77 32.02 22.57
N SER A 52 -0.02 31.74 21.48
CA SER A 52 0.08 32.64 20.33
C SER A 52 -1.16 32.61 19.43
N ARG A 53 -1.89 31.48 19.35
CA ARG A 53 -3.24 31.46 18.75
C ARG A 53 -4.24 32.27 19.58
N GLY A 54 -4.22 32.15 20.92
CA GLY A 54 -5.04 33.00 21.80
C GLY A 54 -4.71 34.49 21.71
N ALA A 55 -3.43 34.85 21.54
CA ALA A 55 -2.99 36.23 21.37
C ALA A 55 -3.34 36.80 19.98
N ARG A 56 -3.24 35.99 18.90
CA ARG A 56 -3.63 36.44 17.55
C ARG A 56 -5.13 36.60 17.38
N GLY A 57 -5.96 35.75 18.02
CA GLY A 57 -7.41 35.94 18.03
C GLY A 57 -7.79 37.34 18.55
N LYS A 58 -7.35 37.67 19.77
CA LYS A 58 -7.63 38.98 20.38
C LYS A 58 -7.03 40.17 19.62
N ALA A 59 -5.93 39.98 18.90
CA ALA A 59 -5.35 41.04 18.06
C ALA A 59 -6.17 41.36 16.80
N GLN A 60 -7.10 40.48 16.40
CA GLN A 60 -7.94 40.62 15.21
C GLN A 60 -9.40 40.96 15.53
N GLU A 61 -9.85 40.75 16.77
CA GLU A 61 -11.19 41.14 17.27
C GLU A 61 -11.39 42.67 17.39
N ASP A 62 -10.31 43.44 17.57
CA ASP A 62 -10.37 44.91 17.69
C ASP A 62 -10.11 45.68 16.37
N ALA A 63 -9.90 44.98 15.25
CA ALA A 63 -9.77 45.62 13.94
C ALA A 63 -11.10 46.31 13.51
N PRO A 64 -11.06 47.49 12.85
CA PRO A 64 -12.26 48.06 12.26
C PRO A 64 -12.76 47.17 11.11
N PRO A 65 -14.08 47.03 10.91
CA PRO A 65 -14.62 46.26 9.80
C PRO A 65 -14.21 46.88 8.46
N ASP A 66 -13.79 46.02 7.53
CA ASP A 66 -13.43 46.40 6.17
C ASP A 66 -14.69 46.68 5.32
N TYR A 67 -15.08 47.96 5.24
CA TYR A 67 -16.29 48.40 4.54
C TYR A 67 -16.23 48.21 3.02
N ASP A 68 -15.03 48.16 2.43
CA ASP A 68 -14.86 47.99 0.98
C ASP A 68 -15.31 46.59 0.50
N LYS A 69 -15.59 45.66 1.43
CA LYS A 69 -16.20 44.34 1.19
C LYS A 69 -17.72 44.29 1.36
N PHE A 70 -18.37 45.35 1.82
CA PHE A 70 -19.82 45.33 2.08
C PHE A 70 -20.64 45.64 0.81
N SER A 71 -21.76 44.95 0.64
CA SER A 71 -22.76 45.31 -0.37
C SER A 71 -23.46 46.63 -0.03
N ASP A 72 -23.93 47.36 -1.04
CA ASP A 72 -24.73 48.59 -0.85
C ASP A 72 -25.95 48.34 0.04
N ASP A 73 -26.63 47.19 -0.13
CA ASP A 73 -27.71 46.70 0.73
C ASP A 73 -27.29 46.61 2.21
N LEU A 74 -26.14 46.00 2.49
CA LEU A 74 -25.62 45.88 3.86
C LEU A 74 -25.25 47.24 4.44
N ILE A 75 -24.72 48.16 3.63
CA ILE A 75 -24.42 49.54 4.03
C ILE A 75 -25.71 50.26 4.46
N VAL A 76 -26.83 50.09 3.72
CA VAL A 76 -28.14 50.63 4.11
C VAL A 76 -28.65 50.01 5.42
N VAL A 77 -28.52 48.70 5.60
CA VAL A 77 -28.88 48.00 6.85
C VAL A 77 -28.09 48.52 8.05
N VAL A 78 -26.79 48.81 7.89
CA VAL A 78 -25.94 49.38 8.94
C VAL A 78 -26.32 50.84 9.24
N GLN A 79 -26.53 51.68 8.22
CA GLN A 79 -27.00 53.06 8.41
C GLN A 79 -28.39 53.14 9.07
N SER A 80 -29.26 52.17 8.78
CA SER A 80 -30.57 52.03 9.44
C SER A 80 -30.41 51.64 10.92
N ALA A 81 -29.44 50.79 11.27
CA ALA A 81 -29.13 50.46 12.66
C ALA A 81 -28.61 51.67 13.47
N GLU A 82 -27.93 52.63 12.84
CA GLU A 82 -27.55 53.89 13.52
C GLU A 82 -28.79 54.71 13.95
N LYS A 83 -29.82 54.78 13.08
CA LYS A 83 -31.11 55.45 13.40
C LYS A 83 -31.82 54.71 14.53
N ASN A 84 -31.96 53.39 14.41
CA ASN A 84 -32.62 52.55 15.40
C ASN A 84 -31.94 52.63 16.78
N ALA A 85 -30.60 52.75 16.84
CA ALA A 85 -29.86 52.93 18.08
C ALA A 85 -30.14 54.29 18.76
N VAL A 86 -30.43 55.35 18.00
CA VAL A 86 -30.88 56.65 18.53
C VAL A 86 -32.29 56.54 19.12
N GLU A 87 -33.22 55.86 18.43
CA GLU A 87 -34.60 55.66 18.91
C GLU A 87 -34.67 54.78 20.17
N LEU A 88 -33.80 53.76 20.27
CA LEU A 88 -33.60 52.96 21.47
C LEU A 88 -32.82 53.70 22.58
N ASN A 89 -32.40 54.96 22.34
CA ASN A 89 -31.67 55.82 23.28
C ASN A 89 -30.30 55.24 23.72
N ALA A 90 -29.70 54.42 22.86
CA ALA A 90 -28.49 53.65 23.15
C ALA A 90 -27.20 54.45 22.88
N ALA A 91 -26.21 54.31 23.78
CA ALA A 91 -24.92 54.99 23.64
C ALA A 91 -23.95 54.30 22.65
N GLN A 92 -24.29 53.09 22.17
CA GLN A 92 -23.53 52.30 21.19
C GLN A 92 -24.49 51.49 20.32
N ILE A 93 -24.07 51.15 19.10
CA ILE A 93 -24.86 50.33 18.17
C ILE A 93 -24.72 48.86 18.55
N GLY A 94 -25.77 48.29 19.13
CA GLY A 94 -25.86 46.88 19.55
C GLY A 94 -26.17 45.90 18.42
N THR A 95 -26.13 44.60 18.73
CA THR A 95 -26.55 43.53 17.81
C THR A 95 -28.07 43.48 17.64
N ASP A 96 -28.80 43.99 18.63
CA ASP A 96 -30.25 44.21 18.59
C ASP A 96 -30.62 45.29 17.57
N ALA A 97 -29.89 46.41 17.51
CA ALA A 97 -30.12 47.47 16.53
C ALA A 97 -29.92 47.01 15.06
N LEU A 98 -28.96 46.11 14.80
CA LEU A 98 -28.71 45.50 13.48
C LEU A 98 -29.76 44.44 13.12
N LEU A 99 -30.14 43.58 14.08
CA LEU A 99 -31.21 42.62 13.88
C LEU A 99 -32.54 43.34 13.61
N LEU A 100 -32.78 44.44 14.31
CA LEU A 100 -33.94 45.30 14.14
C LEU A 100 -33.92 46.00 12.77
N SER A 101 -32.78 46.49 12.26
CA SER A 101 -32.75 47.09 10.93
C SER A 101 -32.97 46.06 9.81
N LEU A 102 -32.49 44.82 9.97
CA LEU A 102 -32.88 43.69 9.09
C LEU A 102 -34.39 43.38 9.11
N LEU A 103 -35.10 43.79 10.17
CA LEU A 103 -36.56 43.65 10.28
C LEU A 103 -37.33 44.88 9.78
N THR A 104 -36.79 46.11 9.92
CA THR A 104 -37.50 47.36 9.62
C THR A 104 -37.20 47.99 8.25
N VAL A 105 -36.09 47.66 7.59
CA VAL A 105 -35.72 48.26 6.29
C VAL A 105 -36.74 47.90 5.19
N SER A 106 -37.08 48.87 4.34
CA SER A 106 -38.11 48.72 3.32
C SER A 106 -37.58 48.19 1.97
N GLU A 107 -38.47 47.65 1.15
CA GLU A 107 -38.22 47.15 -0.21
C GLU A 107 -37.51 48.16 -1.12
N GLN A 108 -37.82 49.45 -0.94
CA GLN A 108 -37.25 50.55 -1.72
C GLN A 108 -35.87 51.02 -1.22
N GLU A 109 -35.46 50.56 -0.04
CA GLU A 109 -34.17 50.89 0.59
C GLU A 109 -33.16 49.73 0.49
N SER A 110 -33.61 48.47 0.64
CA SER A 110 -32.76 47.29 0.41
C SER A 110 -33.59 46.04 0.04
N PRO A 111 -33.64 45.64 -1.24
CA PRO A 111 -34.35 44.42 -1.66
C PRO A 111 -33.73 43.16 -1.05
N ASN A 112 -32.41 43.07 -0.92
CA ASN A 112 -31.77 41.86 -0.37
C ASN A 112 -31.99 41.73 1.14
N ALA A 113 -32.11 42.83 1.89
CA ALA A 113 -32.50 42.77 3.31
C ALA A 113 -33.95 42.29 3.47
N GLN A 114 -34.88 42.79 2.66
CA GLN A 114 -36.28 42.35 2.68
C GLN A 114 -36.44 40.88 2.26
N ALA A 115 -35.71 40.42 1.22
CA ALA A 115 -35.69 39.01 0.81
C ALA A 115 -35.15 38.11 1.94
N THR A 116 -34.06 38.54 2.59
CA THR A 116 -33.53 37.88 3.80
C THR A 116 -34.59 37.83 4.91
N ARG A 117 -35.30 38.94 5.17
CA ARG A 117 -36.36 39.03 6.19
C ARG A 117 -37.50 38.03 5.91
N ALA A 118 -37.98 37.98 4.66
CA ALA A 118 -39.10 37.14 4.25
C ALA A 118 -38.76 35.64 4.35
N ALA A 119 -37.54 35.24 4.00
CA ALA A 119 -37.08 33.85 4.14
C ALA A 119 -36.80 33.45 5.61
N ALA A 120 -36.25 34.38 6.41
CA ALA A 120 -35.89 34.14 7.80
C ALA A 120 -37.10 34.09 8.73
N PHE A 121 -38.01 35.08 8.63
CA PHE A 121 -38.98 35.43 9.68
C PHE A 121 -40.44 35.46 9.16
N PRO A 122 -40.98 34.34 8.66
CA PRO A 122 -42.37 34.28 8.21
C PRO A 122 -43.32 34.56 9.38
N GLY A 123 -44.27 35.48 9.15
CA GLY A 123 -45.25 35.94 10.16
C GLY A 123 -44.82 37.15 10.99
N VAL A 124 -43.59 37.67 10.83
CA VAL A 124 -43.14 38.88 11.53
C VAL A 124 -43.42 40.12 10.68
N GLU A 125 -44.58 40.74 10.91
CA GLU A 125 -45.00 41.95 10.21
C GLU A 125 -44.31 43.22 10.73
N ALA A 126 -44.11 44.19 9.84
CA ALA A 126 -43.41 45.44 10.15
C ALA A 126 -44.08 46.24 11.28
N ASP A 127 -45.42 46.24 11.31
CA ASP A 127 -46.21 46.92 12.35
C ASP A 127 -45.99 46.32 13.75
N ALA A 128 -45.77 45.00 13.84
CA ALA A 128 -45.47 44.33 15.10
C ALA A 128 -44.06 44.69 15.62
N VAL A 129 -43.10 44.86 14.71
CA VAL A 129 -41.75 45.36 15.03
C VAL A 129 -41.79 46.82 15.49
N ALA A 130 -42.62 47.66 14.87
CA ALA A 130 -42.87 49.03 15.31
C ALA A 130 -43.56 49.11 16.68
N ALA A 131 -44.51 48.21 16.97
CA ALA A 131 -45.14 48.11 18.29
C ALA A 131 -44.15 47.71 19.39
N TYR A 132 -43.28 46.72 19.11
CA TYR A 132 -42.19 46.33 20.01
C TYR A 132 -41.25 47.51 20.32
N LEU A 133 -40.90 48.33 19.32
CA LEU A 133 -40.09 49.55 19.50
C LEU A 133 -40.75 50.57 20.43
N GLN A 134 -42.04 50.83 20.28
CA GLN A 134 -42.78 51.75 21.15
C GLN A 134 -42.87 51.22 22.59
N GLN A 135 -43.10 49.91 22.77
CA GLN A 135 -43.11 49.28 24.10
C GLN A 135 -41.72 49.32 24.76
N ARG A 136 -40.66 49.04 24.00
CA ARG A 136 -39.28 48.98 24.50
C ARG A 136 -38.72 50.35 24.87
N SER A 137 -38.95 51.37 24.04
CA SER A 137 -38.57 52.77 24.31
C SER A 137 -39.34 53.39 25.49
N ALA A 138 -40.58 52.97 25.74
CA ALA A 138 -41.32 53.34 26.95
C ALA A 138 -40.73 52.68 28.23
N SER A 139 -40.25 51.44 28.13
CA SER A 139 -39.69 50.71 29.28
C SER A 139 -38.23 51.06 29.62
N SER A 140 -37.41 51.49 28.65
CA SER A 140 -36.00 51.86 28.91
C SER A 140 -35.83 53.15 29.73
N ALA A 141 -36.91 53.90 29.96
CA ALA A 141 -36.91 55.14 30.72
C ALA A 141 -36.52 55.00 32.21
N SER A 142 -36.59 53.78 32.78
CA SER A 142 -36.34 53.52 34.21
C SER A 142 -34.97 52.93 34.56
N ASP A 143 -34.16 52.50 33.59
CA ASP A 143 -32.87 51.87 33.89
C ASP A 143 -31.70 52.87 33.93
N SER A 144 -30.68 52.54 34.74
CA SER A 144 -29.57 53.40 35.15
C SER A 144 -28.34 53.36 34.23
N GLY A 145 -28.48 52.73 33.05
CA GLY A 145 -27.46 52.69 32.01
C GLY A 145 -27.02 54.08 31.53
N ARG A 146 -25.78 54.18 31.02
CA ARG A 146 -25.20 55.44 30.51
C ARG A 146 -26.00 55.99 29.32
N LYS A 147 -26.86 56.99 29.58
CA LYS A 147 -27.53 57.77 28.54
C LYS A 147 -26.52 58.40 27.58
N ALA A 148 -26.88 58.46 26.29
CA ALA A 148 -26.07 59.14 25.28
C ALA A 148 -25.88 60.63 25.63
N PRO A 149 -24.71 61.23 25.36
CA PRO A 149 -24.53 62.67 25.49
C PRO A 149 -25.42 63.42 24.49
N ALA A 150 -26.07 64.50 24.94
CA ALA A 150 -27.10 65.16 24.17
C ALA A 150 -26.61 65.70 22.81
N GLY A 151 -27.20 65.23 21.71
CA GLY A 151 -27.10 65.85 20.39
C GLY A 151 -26.12 65.22 19.38
N GLY A 152 -25.66 63.97 19.57
CA GLY A 152 -24.83 63.26 18.58
C GLY A 152 -25.26 61.81 18.36
N PRO A 153 -25.16 61.27 17.12
CA PRO A 153 -25.45 59.85 16.84
C PRO A 153 -24.39 58.93 17.49
N PRO A 154 -24.73 57.66 17.79
CA PRO A 154 -23.85 56.72 18.48
C PRO A 154 -22.72 56.20 17.58
N LYS A 155 -21.60 56.93 17.49
CA LYS A 155 -20.46 56.64 16.60
C LYS A 155 -19.60 55.42 16.96
N MET A 156 -20.10 54.47 17.75
CA MET A 156 -19.35 53.27 18.16
C MET A 156 -20.24 52.03 18.23
N PHE A 157 -19.81 50.98 17.56
CA PHE A 157 -20.33 49.62 17.71
C PHE A 157 -19.90 48.99 19.04
N THR A 158 -20.79 48.19 19.64
CA THR A 158 -20.38 47.34 20.78
C THR A 158 -19.29 46.34 20.35
N PRO A 159 -18.50 45.77 21.27
CA PRO A 159 -17.54 44.70 20.94
C PRO A 159 -18.21 43.49 20.26
N MET A 160 -19.40 43.11 20.73
CA MET A 160 -20.17 42.01 20.13
C MET A 160 -20.66 42.35 18.73
N THR A 161 -21.04 43.61 18.47
CA THR A 161 -21.38 44.07 17.12
C THR A 161 -20.19 44.02 16.18
N ARG A 162 -18.98 44.42 16.61
CA ARG A 162 -17.76 44.29 15.80
C ARG A 162 -17.42 42.82 15.51
N ARG A 163 -17.59 41.94 16.50
CA ARG A 163 -17.44 40.49 16.34
C ARG A 163 -18.47 39.87 15.40
N ALA A 164 -19.71 40.37 15.37
CA ALA A 164 -20.72 39.95 14.40
C ALA A 164 -20.35 40.39 12.97
N LEU A 165 -19.88 41.63 12.76
CA LEU A 165 -19.47 42.12 11.44
C LEU A 165 -18.25 41.35 10.90
N SER A 166 -17.24 41.05 11.72
CA SER A 166 -16.09 40.24 11.29
C SER A 166 -16.45 38.76 11.10
N THR A 167 -17.43 38.23 11.84
CA THR A 167 -17.99 36.89 11.60
C THR A 167 -18.79 36.83 10.29
N ALA A 168 -19.48 37.91 9.90
CA ALA A 168 -20.19 37.98 8.61
C ALA A 168 -19.22 37.95 7.42
N GLN A 169 -18.07 38.65 7.53
CA GLN A 169 -16.97 38.54 6.56
C GLN A 169 -16.42 37.10 6.49
N GLN A 170 -16.23 36.42 7.63
CA GLN A 170 -15.75 35.03 7.64
C GLN A 170 -16.74 34.03 7.02
N GLU A 171 -18.06 34.17 7.23
CA GLU A 171 -19.03 33.29 6.57
C GLU A 171 -19.16 33.63 5.06
N GLN A 172 -19.00 34.90 4.65
CA GLN A 172 -18.92 35.29 3.23
C GLN A 172 -17.69 34.70 2.53
N GLU A 173 -16.51 34.79 3.14
CA GLU A 173 -15.28 34.18 2.59
C GLU A 173 -15.36 32.64 2.58
N ARG A 174 -16.09 32.03 3.52
CA ARG A 174 -16.33 30.58 3.58
C ARG A 174 -17.34 30.08 2.53
N LEU A 175 -18.39 30.86 2.25
CA LEU A 175 -19.43 30.52 1.28
C LEU A 175 -19.05 30.97 -0.16
N GLY A 176 -18.02 31.79 -0.32
CA GLY A 176 -17.48 32.19 -1.63
C GLY A 176 -18.22 33.34 -2.33
N HIS A 177 -19.08 34.06 -1.61
CA HIS A 177 -19.80 35.22 -2.15
C HIS A 177 -18.85 36.41 -2.37
N ALA A 178 -19.13 37.27 -3.36
CA ALA A 178 -18.24 38.36 -3.77
C ALA A 178 -18.23 39.57 -2.81
N ALA A 179 -19.29 39.77 -2.03
CA ALA A 179 -19.44 40.84 -1.06
C ALA A 179 -20.27 40.36 0.15
N VAL A 180 -20.17 41.04 1.28
CA VAL A 180 -20.98 40.71 2.47
C VAL A 180 -22.40 41.26 2.28
N GLU A 181 -23.37 40.35 2.31
CA GLU A 181 -24.81 40.63 2.11
C GLU A 181 -25.60 40.55 3.44
N PRO A 182 -26.81 41.12 3.52
CA PRO A 182 -27.69 41.05 4.70
C PRO A 182 -27.89 39.63 5.28
N ALA A 183 -27.96 38.59 4.44
CA ALA A 183 -28.07 37.20 4.88
C ALA A 183 -26.82 36.69 5.62
N HIS A 184 -25.62 37.11 5.21
CA HIS A 184 -24.36 36.80 5.91
C HIS A 184 -24.31 37.47 7.29
N LEU A 185 -24.78 38.72 7.38
CA LEU A 185 -24.93 39.42 8.66
C LEU A 185 -25.90 38.66 9.58
N LEU A 186 -27.04 38.18 9.06
CA LEU A 186 -28.02 37.44 9.85
C LEU A 186 -27.46 36.10 10.37
N LEU A 187 -26.73 35.34 9.54
CA LEU A 187 -26.03 34.13 10.01
C LEU A 187 -25.00 34.43 11.09
N ALA A 188 -24.27 35.53 10.97
CA ALA A 188 -23.29 35.95 11.96
C ALA A 188 -23.94 36.38 13.29
N LEU A 189 -25.04 37.14 13.24
CA LEU A 189 -25.83 37.51 14.41
C LEU A 189 -26.39 36.26 15.12
N LEU A 190 -26.88 35.27 14.37
CA LEU A 190 -27.36 33.98 14.92
C LEU A 190 -26.23 33.12 15.48
N LYS A 191 -25.02 33.18 14.90
CA LYS A 191 -23.85 32.41 15.36
C LYS A 191 -23.23 33.01 16.63
N VAL A 192 -23.04 34.33 16.69
CA VAL A 192 -22.54 35.04 17.88
C VAL A 192 -23.53 34.92 19.05
N ARG A 193 -24.84 34.80 18.77
CA ARG A 193 -25.91 34.55 19.74
C ARG A 193 -25.82 33.19 20.45
N LEU A 194 -25.16 32.18 19.88
CA LEU A 194 -25.02 30.85 20.52
C LEU A 194 -24.03 30.85 21.70
N GLU A 195 -23.29 31.94 21.92
CA GLU A 195 -22.29 32.07 22.99
C GLU A 195 -22.76 32.92 24.20
N GLU A 196 -23.99 33.47 24.17
CA GLU A 196 -24.57 34.27 25.27
C GLU A 196 -25.95 33.75 25.70
N GLU A 197 -26.13 33.49 27.00
CA GLU A 197 -27.43 33.04 27.54
C GLU A 197 -28.48 34.17 27.64
N HIS A 198 -28.04 35.43 27.79
CA HIS A 198 -28.91 36.56 28.17
C HIS A 198 -28.51 37.86 27.45
N GLY A 199 -29.07 38.12 26.26
CA GLY A 199 -28.85 39.35 25.49
C GLY A 199 -30.11 39.84 24.76
N HIS A 200 -30.21 41.14 24.47
CA HIS A 200 -31.45 41.75 23.96
C HIS A 200 -31.97 41.20 22.62
N SER A 201 -31.06 40.66 21.79
CA SER A 201 -31.41 39.96 20.54
C SER A 201 -32.09 38.61 20.78
N MET A 202 -31.92 38.00 21.97
CA MET A 202 -32.73 36.86 22.42
C MET A 202 -34.16 37.30 22.74
N GLU A 203 -34.33 38.38 23.51
CA GLU A 203 -35.65 38.92 23.90
C GLU A 203 -36.51 39.20 22.68
N LEU A 204 -35.93 39.85 21.66
CA LEU A 204 -36.61 40.18 20.41
C LEU A 204 -37.07 38.93 19.65
N LEU A 205 -36.22 37.91 19.52
CA LEU A 205 -36.56 36.70 18.76
C LEU A 205 -37.41 35.70 19.57
N GLN A 206 -37.39 35.77 20.90
CA GLN A 206 -38.37 35.10 21.75
C GLN A 206 -39.75 35.77 21.66
N HIS A 207 -39.81 37.10 21.63
CA HIS A 207 -41.05 37.87 21.48
C HIS A 207 -41.78 37.57 20.16
N PHE A 208 -41.05 37.25 19.10
CA PHE A 208 -41.62 36.81 17.81
C PHE A 208 -41.67 35.29 17.63
N GLU A 209 -41.47 34.50 18.69
CA GLU A 209 -41.53 33.03 18.70
C GLU A 209 -40.58 32.31 17.70
N GLN A 210 -39.46 32.94 17.34
CA GLN A 210 -38.54 32.45 16.29
C GLN A 210 -37.41 31.56 16.84
N ASN A 211 -37.38 30.30 16.41
CA ASN A 211 -36.34 29.32 16.74
C ASN A 211 -35.00 29.61 16.01
N THR A 212 -33.88 29.65 16.74
CA THR A 212 -32.53 29.93 16.23
C THR A 212 -32.12 29.04 15.07
N GLU A 213 -32.19 27.73 15.24
CA GLU A 213 -31.70 26.75 14.28
C GLU A 213 -32.64 26.61 13.08
N GLU A 214 -33.92 26.89 13.28
CA GLU A 214 -34.91 26.95 12.20
C GLU A 214 -34.64 28.15 11.27
N VAL A 215 -34.47 29.36 11.84
CA VAL A 215 -34.10 30.55 11.07
C VAL A 215 -32.74 30.36 10.40
N ARG A 216 -31.75 29.83 11.14
CA ARG A 216 -30.41 29.51 10.61
C ARG A 216 -30.48 28.57 9.41
N ARG A 217 -31.27 27.48 9.49
CA ARG A 217 -31.43 26.52 8.39
C ARG A 217 -32.12 27.15 7.17
N ARG A 218 -33.13 28.00 7.37
CA ARG A 218 -33.80 28.73 6.27
C ARG A 218 -32.86 29.68 5.53
N VAL A 219 -32.11 30.48 6.28
CA VAL A 219 -31.13 31.43 5.72
C VAL A 219 -29.99 30.69 5.01
N LEU A 220 -29.48 29.59 5.57
CA LEU A 220 -28.52 28.71 4.86
C LEU A 220 -29.14 28.13 3.59
N THR A 221 -30.38 27.61 3.63
CA THR A 221 -31.06 27.09 2.41
C THR A 221 -31.25 28.16 1.33
N THR A 222 -31.34 29.43 1.71
CA THR A 222 -31.44 30.57 0.79
C THR A 222 -30.08 30.97 0.20
N LEU A 223 -29.00 30.83 0.96
CA LEU A 223 -27.62 31.15 0.54
C LEU A 223 -26.95 30.01 -0.25
N GLU A 224 -27.04 28.77 0.23
CA GLU A 224 -26.34 27.60 -0.30
C GLU A 224 -26.99 27.05 -1.60
N GLY A 225 -28.21 27.51 -1.92
CA GLY A 225 -28.91 27.24 -3.18
C GLY A 225 -29.40 25.80 -3.37
N PRO A 226 -30.05 25.51 -4.51
CA PRO A 226 -30.64 24.19 -4.76
C PRO A 226 -29.61 23.06 -4.81
N LEU A 227 -28.37 23.34 -5.23
CA LEU A 227 -27.30 22.34 -5.34
C LEU A 227 -26.87 21.77 -3.98
N ALA A 228 -26.76 22.60 -2.95
CA ALA A 228 -26.36 22.14 -1.62
C ALA A 228 -27.43 21.24 -0.99
N LYS A 229 -28.72 21.53 -1.24
CA LYS A 229 -29.82 20.67 -0.81
C LYS A 229 -29.71 19.27 -1.42
N LEU A 230 -29.46 19.15 -2.72
CA LEU A 230 -29.28 17.86 -3.39
C LEU A 230 -28.15 17.03 -2.76
N ARG A 231 -27.01 17.67 -2.49
CA ARG A 231 -25.85 17.06 -1.81
C ARG A 231 -26.17 16.59 -0.39
N LEU A 232 -26.99 17.34 0.34
CA LEU A 232 -27.46 16.97 1.68
C LEU A 232 -28.44 15.78 1.62
N ASP A 233 -29.43 15.83 0.73
CA ASP A 233 -30.44 14.78 0.56
C ASP A 233 -29.81 13.45 0.12
N ALA A 234 -28.85 13.48 -0.81
CA ALA A 234 -28.07 12.29 -1.20
C ALA A 234 -27.24 11.73 -0.04
N SER A 235 -26.59 12.60 0.75
CA SER A 235 -25.82 12.20 1.94
C SER A 235 -26.70 11.57 3.04
N ASN A 236 -27.95 12.03 3.17
CA ASN A 236 -28.91 11.47 4.11
C ASN A 236 -29.32 10.03 3.72
N VAL A 237 -29.52 9.73 2.43
CA VAL A 237 -29.81 8.37 1.96
C VAL A 237 -28.66 7.41 2.29
N LEU A 238 -27.42 7.80 1.97
CA LEU A 238 -26.22 7.01 2.30
C LEU A 238 -26.07 6.78 3.81
N LYS A 239 -26.46 7.75 4.64
CA LYS A 239 -26.47 7.59 6.10
C LYS A 239 -27.50 6.58 6.56
N THR A 240 -28.73 6.62 6.04
CA THR A 240 -29.79 5.66 6.38
C THR A 240 -29.37 4.23 6.05
N LEU A 241 -28.78 4.00 4.87
CA LEU A 241 -28.27 2.68 4.46
C LEU A 241 -27.24 2.12 5.46
N LYS A 242 -26.40 2.97 6.06
CA LYS A 242 -25.42 2.58 7.10
C LYS A 242 -26.05 2.31 8.46
N GLU A 243 -27.17 2.96 8.79
CA GLU A 243 -27.92 2.75 10.03
C GLU A 243 -28.84 1.52 9.97
N GLU A 244 -29.22 1.05 8.77
CA GLU A 244 -30.02 -0.17 8.57
C GLU A 244 -29.25 -1.50 8.73
N VAL A 245 -27.92 -1.49 8.68
CA VAL A 245 -27.09 -2.72 8.69
C VAL A 245 -26.97 -3.30 10.10
N VAL A 246 -28.00 -4.06 10.49
CA VAL A 246 -28.07 -4.74 11.78
C VAL A 246 -27.22 -6.02 11.76
N VAL A 247 -26.02 -5.92 12.33
CA VAL A 247 -25.14 -7.07 12.62
C VAL A 247 -25.89 -8.08 13.50
N LYS A 248 -25.97 -9.34 13.06
CA LYS A 248 -26.57 -10.41 13.87
C LYS A 248 -25.72 -10.65 15.12
N ALA A 249 -26.40 -10.77 16.26
CA ALA A 249 -25.77 -11.10 17.54
C ALA A 249 -24.89 -12.37 17.43
N PRO A 250 -23.77 -12.45 18.19
CA PRO A 250 -22.89 -13.61 18.14
C PRO A 250 -23.64 -14.90 18.48
N THR A 251 -23.26 -15.99 17.82
CA THR A 251 -23.77 -17.33 18.11
C THR A 251 -23.36 -17.79 19.50
N GLU A 252 -24.24 -18.51 20.19
CA GLU A 252 -23.96 -19.12 21.49
C GLU A 252 -22.70 -20.00 21.41
N GLU A 253 -21.79 -19.88 22.38
CA GLU A 253 -20.53 -20.64 22.37
C GLU A 253 -20.82 -22.15 22.43
N PRO A 254 -20.30 -22.96 21.48
CA PRO A 254 -20.49 -24.40 21.55
C PRO A 254 -19.75 -24.97 22.78
N PRO A 255 -20.32 -25.94 23.50
CA PRO A 255 -19.76 -26.42 24.79
C PRO A 255 -18.33 -26.98 24.67
N LEU A 256 -17.95 -27.48 23.48
CA LEU A 256 -16.60 -27.92 23.19
C LEU A 256 -15.58 -26.77 23.12
N ALA A 257 -15.96 -25.57 22.68
CA ALA A 257 -15.04 -24.42 22.65
C ALA A 257 -14.62 -24.00 24.06
N ALA A 258 -15.50 -24.11 25.06
CA ALA A 258 -15.17 -23.85 26.45
C ALA A 258 -14.11 -24.86 26.98
N LYS A 259 -14.27 -26.16 26.68
CA LYS A 259 -13.23 -27.18 26.97
C LYS A 259 -11.91 -26.85 26.28
N LEU A 260 -11.94 -26.44 25.01
CA LEU A 260 -10.74 -26.13 24.24
C LEU A 260 -10.00 -24.87 24.72
N ARG A 261 -10.71 -23.83 25.18
CA ARG A 261 -10.09 -22.66 25.82
C ARG A 261 -9.40 -23.05 27.12
N ALA A 262 -9.98 -23.93 27.94
CA ALA A 262 -9.35 -24.43 29.16
C ALA A 262 -8.11 -25.30 28.85
N ALA A 263 -8.21 -26.22 27.88
CA ALA A 263 -7.08 -27.02 27.41
C ALA A 263 -5.95 -26.15 26.84
N TYR A 264 -6.27 -25.12 26.06
CA TYR A 264 -5.31 -24.15 25.52
C TYR A 264 -4.58 -23.38 26.63
N GLN A 265 -5.30 -22.93 27.66
CA GLN A 265 -4.70 -22.26 28.82
C GLN A 265 -3.70 -23.18 29.53
N GLN A 266 -4.08 -24.44 29.78
CA GLN A 266 -3.19 -25.41 30.45
C GLN A 266 -1.98 -25.82 29.58
N LEU A 267 -2.14 -25.88 28.24
CA LEU A 267 -1.02 -26.08 27.31
C LEU A 267 -0.04 -24.89 27.32
N THR A 268 -0.55 -23.65 27.38
CA THR A 268 0.26 -22.42 27.21
C THR A 268 0.77 -21.80 28.52
N GLU A 269 0.28 -22.22 29.70
CA GLU A 269 0.65 -21.65 31.00
C GLU A 269 2.18 -21.55 31.19
N GLY A 270 2.72 -20.33 31.30
CA GLY A 270 4.15 -20.09 31.47
C GLY A 270 5.02 -20.40 30.22
N LEU A 271 4.43 -20.58 29.03
CA LEU A 271 5.15 -20.63 27.75
C LEU A 271 4.99 -19.30 27.02
N VAL A 272 6.12 -18.64 26.74
CA VAL A 272 6.17 -17.38 25.98
C VAL A 272 6.30 -17.71 24.48
N GLU A 273 5.51 -17.03 23.64
CA GLU A 273 5.46 -17.21 22.18
C GLU A 273 5.19 -18.66 21.71
N ARG A 274 4.32 -19.42 22.40
CA ARG A 274 3.89 -20.79 22.00
C ARG A 274 2.39 -20.95 21.81
N SER A 275 1.73 -19.83 21.48
CA SER A 275 0.32 -19.69 21.18
C SER A 275 -0.10 -20.60 20.01
N VAL A 276 0.50 -20.41 18.84
CA VAL A 276 0.18 -21.09 17.58
C VAL A 276 0.48 -22.58 17.67
N GLU A 277 1.62 -22.97 18.23
CA GLU A 277 2.00 -24.39 18.36
C GLU A 277 1.02 -25.16 19.24
N ALA A 278 0.52 -24.56 20.34
CA ALA A 278 -0.50 -25.16 21.18
C ALA A 278 -1.87 -25.26 20.48
N LYS A 279 -2.26 -24.23 19.71
CA LYS A 279 -3.49 -24.22 18.91
C LYS A 279 -3.49 -25.30 17.83
N LEU A 280 -2.38 -25.41 17.08
CA LEU A 280 -2.19 -26.45 16.06
C LEU A 280 -2.11 -27.86 16.67
N LEU A 281 -1.53 -28.01 17.87
CA LEU A 281 -1.49 -29.28 18.59
C LEU A 281 -2.90 -29.77 19.01
N LEU A 282 -3.77 -28.85 19.45
CA LEU A 282 -5.17 -29.16 19.72
C LEU A 282 -5.93 -29.55 18.46
N LEU A 283 -5.74 -28.82 17.35
CA LEU A 283 -6.35 -29.16 16.06
C LEU A 283 -5.86 -30.51 15.53
N ALA A 284 -4.57 -30.85 15.68
CA ALA A 284 -4.00 -32.14 15.32
C ALA A 284 -4.67 -33.28 16.11
N ALA A 285 -4.80 -33.13 17.44
CA ALA A 285 -5.49 -34.11 18.28
C ALA A 285 -6.96 -34.28 17.85
N LEU A 286 -7.75 -33.19 17.79
CA LEU A 286 -9.18 -33.28 17.47
C LEU A 286 -9.46 -33.89 16.09
N SER A 287 -8.58 -33.67 15.10
CA SER A 287 -8.69 -34.26 13.77
C SER A 287 -8.14 -35.69 13.64
N GLY A 288 -7.41 -36.19 14.63
CA GLY A 288 -6.69 -37.47 14.53
C GLY A 288 -5.51 -37.40 13.55
N GLU A 289 -4.86 -36.24 13.45
CA GLU A 289 -3.72 -35.96 12.57
C GLU A 289 -2.42 -35.76 13.39
N HIS A 290 -1.32 -35.51 12.68
CA HIS A 290 0.01 -35.38 13.28
C HIS A 290 0.64 -34.00 13.01
N LEU A 291 1.42 -33.51 13.98
CA LEU A 291 2.10 -32.21 13.96
C LEU A 291 3.61 -32.39 13.86
N PHE A 292 4.25 -31.66 12.95
CA PHE A 292 5.70 -31.57 12.82
C PHE A 292 6.22 -30.19 13.24
N LEU A 293 7.23 -30.17 14.10
CA LEU A 293 7.84 -28.98 14.69
C LEU A 293 9.32 -28.85 14.27
N LEU A 294 9.58 -28.05 13.24
CA LEU A 294 10.94 -27.67 12.82
C LEU A 294 11.52 -26.61 13.78
N GLY A 295 12.84 -26.55 13.96
CA GLY A 295 13.52 -25.45 14.67
C GLY A 295 14.51 -25.93 15.73
N PRO A 296 15.33 -25.03 16.30
CA PRO A 296 16.47 -25.39 17.15
C PRO A 296 16.08 -26.10 18.46
N PRO A 297 17.02 -26.81 19.13
CA PRO A 297 16.78 -27.42 20.43
C PRO A 297 16.55 -26.35 21.51
N GLY A 298 15.85 -26.73 22.59
CA GLY A 298 15.51 -25.84 23.71
C GLY A 298 14.25 -24.97 23.48
N THR A 299 13.55 -25.13 22.36
CA THR A 299 12.36 -24.33 21.97
C THR A 299 11.02 -24.78 22.58
N ALA A 300 11.06 -25.62 23.63
CA ALA A 300 9.92 -26.19 24.37
C ALA A 300 9.02 -27.21 23.63
N LYS A 301 9.41 -27.70 22.43
CA LYS A 301 8.64 -28.69 21.63
C LYS A 301 8.14 -29.90 22.44
N SER A 302 9.03 -30.56 23.19
CA SER A 302 8.68 -31.78 23.96
C SER A 302 7.83 -31.49 25.21
N LEU A 303 7.81 -30.25 25.69
CA LEU A 303 6.95 -29.83 26.81
C LEU A 303 5.50 -29.63 26.36
N LEU A 304 5.28 -29.10 25.15
CA LEU A 304 3.94 -29.05 24.53
C LEU A 304 3.33 -30.46 24.37
N ALA A 305 4.12 -31.41 23.83
CA ALA A 305 3.67 -32.79 23.65
C ALA A 305 3.34 -33.49 24.97
N ARG A 306 4.16 -33.31 26.02
CA ARG A 306 3.85 -33.77 27.39
C ARG A 306 2.55 -33.20 27.92
N ARG A 307 2.35 -31.87 27.79
CA ARG A 307 1.15 -31.20 28.31
C ARG A 307 -0.13 -31.67 27.61
N LEU A 308 -0.09 -31.99 26.32
CA LEU A 308 -1.23 -32.63 25.64
C LEU A 308 -1.60 -33.96 26.31
N ALA A 309 -0.62 -34.81 26.61
CA ALA A 309 -0.88 -36.07 27.29
C ALA A 309 -1.52 -35.90 28.68
N LEU A 310 -1.16 -34.84 29.41
CA LEU A 310 -1.81 -34.49 30.69
C LEU A 310 -3.26 -34.03 30.51
N VAL A 311 -3.53 -33.14 29.54
CA VAL A 311 -4.88 -32.67 29.18
C VAL A 311 -5.80 -33.84 28.80
N CYS A 312 -5.25 -34.81 28.06
CA CYS A 312 -5.93 -36.02 27.60
C CYS A 312 -5.97 -37.16 28.64
N ARG A 313 -5.20 -37.05 29.73
CA ARG A 313 -4.90 -38.14 30.71
C ARG A 313 -4.45 -39.46 30.05
N GLY A 314 -3.73 -39.37 28.93
CA GLY A 314 -3.32 -40.52 28.11
C GLY A 314 -1.87 -40.96 28.32
N HIS A 315 -1.54 -42.17 27.86
CA HIS A 315 -0.19 -42.72 27.88
C HIS A 315 0.74 -41.91 26.97
N PHE A 316 1.75 -41.26 27.56
CA PHE A 316 2.77 -40.50 26.85
C PHE A 316 3.99 -41.38 26.50
N PHE A 317 4.40 -41.37 25.24
CA PHE A 317 5.66 -41.96 24.78
C PHE A 317 6.62 -40.88 24.27
N GLU A 318 7.89 -40.95 24.66
CA GLU A 318 8.96 -40.10 24.15
C GLU A 318 10.16 -40.94 23.69
N ARG A 319 10.72 -40.59 22.52
CA ARG A 319 12.03 -41.08 22.09
C ARG A 319 12.75 -40.02 21.25
N LEU A 320 14.02 -39.78 21.58
CA LEU A 320 14.99 -39.18 20.67
C LEU A 320 15.49 -40.24 19.70
N LEU A 321 15.31 -40.04 18.40
CA LEU A 321 15.71 -40.97 17.36
C LEU A 321 17.11 -40.62 16.82
N THR A 322 17.88 -41.67 16.55
CA THR A 322 19.27 -41.58 16.08
C THR A 322 19.56 -42.68 15.07
N ARG A 323 20.64 -42.52 14.30
CA ARG A 323 21.06 -43.50 13.27
C ARG A 323 21.45 -44.86 13.86
N PHE A 324 21.54 -44.98 15.19
CA PHE A 324 21.82 -46.20 15.94
C PHE A 324 20.64 -46.71 16.78
N SER A 325 19.51 -45.99 16.82
CA SER A 325 18.32 -46.42 17.57
C SER A 325 17.80 -47.74 17.00
N VAL A 326 17.45 -48.70 17.86
CA VAL A 326 16.93 -50.01 17.44
C VAL A 326 15.40 -50.08 17.52
N PRO A 327 14.70 -50.91 16.71
CA PRO A 327 13.24 -51.05 16.78
C PRO A 327 12.72 -51.38 18.19
N GLU A 328 13.50 -52.11 18.99
CA GLU A 328 13.18 -52.52 20.35
C GLU A 328 13.10 -51.33 21.34
N GLU A 329 13.70 -50.19 21.01
CA GLU A 329 13.56 -48.93 21.78
C GLU A 329 12.24 -48.20 21.50
N VAL A 330 11.66 -48.40 20.31
CA VAL A 330 10.49 -47.66 19.83
C VAL A 330 9.21 -48.47 19.98
N PHE A 331 9.26 -49.76 19.59
CA PHE A 331 8.12 -50.67 19.56
C PHE A 331 8.19 -51.78 20.63
N GLY A 332 9.22 -51.73 21.48
CA GLY A 332 9.41 -52.63 22.60
C GLY A 332 10.20 -53.91 22.29
N PRO A 333 10.82 -54.52 23.32
CA PRO A 333 11.72 -55.66 23.14
C PRO A 333 10.97 -56.94 22.75
N LEU A 334 11.66 -57.82 22.01
CA LEU A 334 11.17 -59.17 21.73
C LEU A 334 10.96 -59.96 23.04
N SER A 335 9.86 -60.69 23.10
CA SER A 335 9.53 -61.57 24.21
C SER A 335 10.28 -62.88 24.07
N LEU A 336 11.31 -63.09 24.89
CA LEU A 336 12.10 -64.34 24.90
C LEU A 336 11.21 -65.59 25.05
N ARG A 337 10.15 -65.51 25.87
CA ARG A 337 9.15 -66.59 26.04
C ARG A 337 8.29 -66.88 24.81
N ALA A 338 8.12 -65.91 23.91
CA ALA A 338 7.44 -66.13 22.64
C ALA A 338 8.43 -66.76 21.65
N LEU A 339 9.66 -66.25 21.60
CA LEU A 339 10.74 -66.77 20.76
C LEU A 339 11.12 -68.22 21.12
N GLU A 340 11.03 -68.61 22.40
CA GLU A 340 11.13 -70.01 22.88
C GLU A 340 10.06 -70.95 22.32
N ASN A 341 8.98 -70.41 21.74
CA ASN A 341 7.88 -71.13 21.08
C ASN A 341 7.78 -70.78 19.58
N ASP A 342 8.88 -70.32 18.96
CA ASP A 342 8.98 -69.85 17.56
C ASP A 342 8.08 -68.63 17.20
N GLU A 343 7.53 -67.91 18.19
CA GLU A 343 6.68 -66.72 17.98
C GLU A 343 7.46 -65.39 18.07
N LEU A 344 7.47 -64.60 17.00
CA LEU A 344 8.15 -63.29 16.92
C LEU A 344 7.34 -62.14 17.58
N ARG A 345 6.97 -62.26 18.85
CA ARG A 345 6.13 -61.26 19.58
C ARG A 345 6.98 -60.26 20.36
N ARG A 346 6.66 -58.96 20.26
CA ARG A 346 7.20 -57.86 21.09
C ARG A 346 6.32 -57.54 22.30
N LYS A 347 6.97 -57.07 23.37
CA LYS A 347 6.34 -56.48 24.55
C LYS A 347 6.12 -54.98 24.30
N VAL A 348 4.91 -54.63 23.92
CA VAL A 348 4.55 -53.27 23.46
C VAL A 348 4.12 -52.31 24.57
N ASP A 349 3.92 -52.84 25.79
CA ASP A 349 3.41 -52.09 26.95
C ASP A 349 4.36 -50.97 27.36
N GLY A 350 3.90 -49.71 27.31
CA GLY A 350 4.73 -48.52 27.58
C GLY A 350 5.60 -48.07 26.40
N TYR A 351 5.46 -48.71 25.23
CA TYR A 351 6.10 -48.32 23.97
C TYR A 351 5.08 -47.74 22.98
N LEU A 352 5.57 -47.17 21.86
CA LEU A 352 4.75 -46.45 20.88
C LEU A 352 3.44 -47.14 20.43
N PRO A 353 3.36 -48.49 20.26
CA PRO A 353 2.10 -49.15 19.89
C PRO A 353 0.99 -49.12 20.96
N THR A 354 1.27 -48.67 22.18
CA THR A 354 0.30 -48.54 23.29
C THR A 354 0.11 -47.10 23.79
N ALA A 355 0.74 -46.12 23.13
CA ALA A 355 0.71 -44.71 23.55
C ALA A 355 -0.42 -43.92 22.89
N ASP A 356 -1.12 -43.08 23.67
CA ASP A 356 -2.13 -42.14 23.18
C ASP A 356 -1.51 -40.86 22.61
N VAL A 357 -0.37 -40.42 23.16
CA VAL A 357 0.37 -39.24 22.68
C VAL A 357 1.85 -39.58 22.55
N ALA A 358 2.42 -39.37 21.37
CA ALA A 358 3.83 -39.64 21.10
C ALA A 358 4.63 -38.38 20.77
N PHE A 359 5.82 -38.25 21.34
CA PHE A 359 6.86 -37.30 20.93
C PHE A 359 8.06 -38.03 20.32
N LEU A 360 8.39 -37.71 19.07
CA LEU A 360 9.50 -38.30 18.32
C LEU A 360 10.48 -37.20 17.92
N ASP A 361 11.59 -37.08 18.65
CA ASP A 361 12.61 -36.06 18.38
C ASP A 361 13.65 -36.57 17.38
N GLU A 362 14.21 -35.65 16.58
CA GLU A 362 15.12 -35.92 15.47
C GLU A 362 14.63 -37.03 14.51
N ILE A 363 13.35 -36.99 14.15
CA ILE A 363 12.66 -38.11 13.47
C ILE A 363 13.34 -38.60 12.17
N PHE A 364 13.92 -37.69 11.39
CA PHE A 364 14.61 -38.03 10.13
C PHE A 364 15.97 -38.72 10.33
N LYS A 365 16.49 -38.77 11.56
CA LYS A 365 17.73 -39.49 11.90
C LYS A 365 17.50 -40.97 12.20
N ALA A 366 16.27 -41.47 12.18
CA ALA A 366 15.92 -42.88 12.41
C ALA A 366 16.43 -43.83 11.30
N ASN A 367 16.52 -45.13 11.60
CA ASN A 367 16.86 -46.15 10.61
C ASN A 367 15.63 -46.58 9.77
N SER A 368 15.86 -47.16 8.58
CA SER A 368 14.80 -47.57 7.66
C SER A 368 13.82 -48.62 8.22
N SER A 369 14.22 -49.45 9.18
CA SER A 369 13.30 -50.40 9.85
C SER A 369 12.31 -49.68 10.77
N ILE A 370 12.75 -48.62 11.46
CA ILE A 370 11.87 -47.76 12.25
C ILE A 370 10.97 -46.92 11.33
N LEU A 371 11.52 -46.33 10.28
CA LEU A 371 10.77 -45.50 9.32
C LEU A 371 9.61 -46.28 8.68
N ASN A 372 9.85 -47.49 8.18
CA ASN A 372 8.80 -48.32 7.57
C ASN A 372 7.69 -48.72 8.56
N ALA A 373 8.03 -49.03 9.81
CA ALA A 373 7.03 -49.30 10.85
C ALA A 373 6.23 -48.03 11.24
N LEU A 374 6.88 -46.86 11.27
CA LEU A 374 6.21 -45.57 11.52
C LEU A 374 5.23 -45.20 10.39
N LEU A 375 5.56 -45.47 9.13
CA LEU A 375 4.65 -45.21 7.99
C LEU A 375 3.29 -45.91 8.18
N THR A 376 3.32 -47.19 8.58
CA THR A 376 2.12 -47.99 8.86
C THR A 376 1.41 -47.48 10.13
N LEU A 377 2.15 -47.28 11.22
CA LEU A 377 1.59 -46.89 12.52
C LEU A 377 0.91 -45.52 12.49
N LEU A 378 1.52 -44.52 11.84
CA LEU A 378 0.95 -43.17 11.71
C LEU A 378 -0.23 -43.14 10.72
N ASN A 379 -0.18 -43.92 9.63
CA ASN A 379 -1.21 -43.85 8.58
C ASN A 379 -2.43 -44.74 8.82
N GLU A 380 -2.23 -45.97 9.27
CA GLU A 380 -3.29 -46.98 9.45
C GLU A 380 -3.69 -47.18 10.91
N ARG A 381 -3.00 -46.50 11.84
CA ARG A 381 -3.16 -46.65 13.30
C ARG A 381 -3.08 -48.13 13.74
N ARG A 382 -2.18 -48.87 13.09
CA ARG A 382 -1.97 -50.32 13.27
C ARG A 382 -0.48 -50.65 13.30
N PHE A 383 -0.13 -51.69 14.06
CA PHE A 383 1.23 -52.17 14.22
C PHE A 383 1.28 -53.69 14.06
N ASP A 384 2.25 -54.15 13.29
CA ASP A 384 2.42 -55.57 12.93
C ASP A 384 3.37 -56.24 13.93
N ASN A 385 2.80 -56.78 15.02
CA ASN A 385 3.53 -57.40 16.13
C ASN A 385 3.87 -58.88 15.82
N GLY A 386 4.71 -59.07 14.80
CA GLY A 386 5.05 -60.40 14.29
C GLY A 386 3.92 -60.98 13.44
N GLY A 387 3.26 -62.03 13.92
CA GLY A 387 2.12 -62.66 13.24
C GLY A 387 0.76 -62.00 13.54
N GLU A 388 0.68 -61.07 14.49
CA GLU A 388 -0.56 -60.42 14.91
C GLU A 388 -0.53 -58.92 14.59
N ARG A 389 -1.55 -58.43 13.89
CA ARG A 389 -1.75 -57.01 13.59
C ARG A 389 -2.65 -56.38 14.64
N MET A 390 -2.07 -55.54 15.51
CA MET A 390 -2.78 -54.83 16.57
C MET A 390 -3.17 -53.41 16.14
N GLU A 391 -4.24 -52.88 16.71
CA GLU A 391 -4.61 -51.47 16.58
C GLU A 391 -3.89 -50.63 17.66
N VAL A 392 -3.58 -49.39 17.33
CA VAL A 392 -2.74 -48.49 18.13
C VAL A 392 -3.58 -47.29 18.57
N PRO A 393 -3.74 -47.03 19.88
CA PRO A 393 -4.68 -46.01 20.39
C PRO A 393 -4.22 -44.56 20.16
N LEU A 394 -3.00 -44.37 19.64
CA LEU A 394 -2.37 -43.09 19.34
C LEU A 394 -3.37 -42.08 18.78
N TRP A 395 -3.60 -41.01 19.53
CA TRP A 395 -4.45 -39.90 19.18
C TRP A 395 -3.68 -38.93 18.29
N CYS A 396 -2.59 -38.37 18.82
CA CYS A 396 -1.71 -37.42 18.14
C CYS A 396 -0.23 -37.84 18.28
N ALA A 397 0.56 -37.60 17.23
CA ALA A 397 2.02 -37.65 17.32
C ALA A 397 2.60 -36.28 16.98
N VAL A 398 3.57 -35.87 17.77
CA VAL A 398 4.36 -34.65 17.59
C VAL A 398 5.78 -35.07 17.22
N ALA A 399 6.14 -34.85 15.96
CA ALA A 399 7.51 -35.06 15.52
C ALA A 399 8.30 -33.76 15.59
N ALA A 400 9.59 -33.86 15.93
CA ALA A 400 10.51 -32.73 15.92
C ALA A 400 11.76 -33.07 15.10
N SER A 401 12.34 -32.03 14.52
CA SER A 401 13.65 -32.09 13.85
C SER A 401 14.32 -30.71 13.87
N ASN A 402 15.65 -30.71 13.73
CA ASN A 402 16.44 -29.52 13.44
C ASN A 402 16.63 -29.31 11.92
N GLU A 403 16.51 -30.37 11.13
CA GLU A 403 16.72 -30.42 9.68
C GLU A 403 15.45 -30.90 8.94
N LEU A 404 15.39 -30.63 7.63
CA LEU A 404 14.33 -31.13 6.74
C LEU A 404 14.78 -32.45 6.06
N PRO A 405 13.86 -33.23 5.46
CA PRO A 405 14.23 -34.49 4.80
C PRO A 405 15.11 -34.25 3.56
N GLU A 406 16.06 -35.16 3.31
CA GLU A 406 16.95 -35.13 2.14
C GLU A 406 16.68 -36.28 1.14
N SER A 407 15.64 -37.10 1.35
CA SER A 407 15.37 -38.28 0.51
C SER A 407 13.90 -38.72 0.46
N ASP A 408 13.52 -39.35 -0.64
CA ASP A 408 12.16 -39.81 -0.98
C ASP A 408 11.49 -40.67 0.13
N GLU A 409 12.27 -41.52 0.83
CA GLU A 409 11.76 -42.31 1.97
C GLU A 409 11.32 -41.42 3.14
N LEU A 410 12.03 -40.32 3.38
CA LEU A 410 11.74 -39.36 4.44
C LEU A 410 10.63 -38.39 4.02
N ASP A 411 10.51 -38.03 2.74
CA ASP A 411 9.38 -37.28 2.19
C ASP A 411 8.06 -38.07 2.34
N ALA A 412 8.09 -39.39 2.08
CA ALA A 412 6.95 -40.28 2.28
C ALA A 412 6.51 -40.41 3.75
N LEU A 413 7.42 -40.16 4.70
CA LEU A 413 7.12 -39.99 6.12
C LEU A 413 6.62 -38.57 6.43
N PHE A 414 7.22 -37.55 5.81
CA PHE A 414 6.87 -36.15 6.04
C PHE A 414 5.44 -35.82 5.57
N ASP A 415 4.93 -36.44 4.49
CA ASP A 415 3.51 -36.36 4.09
C ASP A 415 2.54 -37.02 5.12
N ARG A 416 3.04 -37.73 6.15
CA ARG A 416 2.21 -38.20 7.28
C ARG A 416 1.94 -37.11 8.33
N PHE A 417 2.74 -36.05 8.35
CA PHE A 417 2.54 -34.88 9.19
C PHE A 417 1.79 -33.79 8.41
N LEU A 418 0.46 -33.74 8.61
CA LEU A 418 -0.41 -32.78 7.94
C LEU A 418 -0.14 -31.35 8.39
N LEU A 419 0.05 -31.15 9.70
CA LEU A 419 0.34 -29.85 10.29
C LEU A 419 1.84 -29.69 10.50
N ARG A 420 2.37 -28.54 10.09
CA ARG A 420 3.79 -28.26 9.97
C ARG A 420 4.08 -26.83 10.40
N ARG A 421 4.90 -26.65 11.44
CA ARG A 421 5.24 -25.34 12.00
C ARG A 421 6.74 -25.23 12.30
N GLN A 422 7.34 -24.11 11.92
CA GLN A 422 8.66 -23.72 12.37
C GLN A 422 8.55 -23.00 13.72
N VAL A 423 9.31 -23.46 14.72
CA VAL A 423 9.31 -22.94 16.08
C VAL A 423 10.62 -22.17 16.30
N PRO A 424 10.62 -20.82 16.24
CA PRO A 424 11.81 -20.02 16.49
C PRO A 424 12.22 -20.05 17.97
N ARG A 425 13.37 -19.43 18.30
CA ARG A 425 13.65 -19.03 19.68
C ARG A 425 12.71 -17.89 20.09
N VAL A 426 12.55 -17.68 21.40
CA VAL A 426 11.80 -16.53 21.91
C VAL A 426 12.46 -15.23 21.42
N SER A 427 11.67 -14.25 20.96
CA SER A 427 12.17 -12.96 20.49
C SER A 427 12.88 -12.16 21.60
N ASP A 428 13.86 -11.33 21.23
CA ASP A 428 14.66 -10.57 22.21
C ASP A 428 13.79 -9.63 23.07
N ASP A 429 12.68 -9.11 22.54
CA ASP A 429 11.70 -8.29 23.27
C ASP A 429 10.90 -9.08 24.32
N GLN A 430 10.73 -10.40 24.11
CA GLN A 430 9.98 -11.30 24.99
C GLN A 430 10.88 -12.12 25.95
N VAL A 431 12.20 -12.12 25.75
CA VAL A 431 13.18 -12.67 26.71
C VAL A 431 12.98 -12.15 28.14
N PRO A 432 12.70 -10.85 28.41
CA PRO A 432 12.42 -10.35 29.74
C PRO A 432 11.18 -10.95 30.39
N GLU A 433 10.16 -11.35 29.62
CA GLU A 433 8.98 -12.04 30.14
C GLU A 433 9.30 -13.51 30.42
N PHE A 434 9.95 -14.20 29.48
CA PHE A 434 10.41 -15.59 29.63
C PHE A 434 11.32 -15.80 30.86
N LEU A 435 12.17 -14.82 31.18
CA LEU A 435 13.01 -14.85 32.38
C LEU A 435 12.24 -14.55 33.68
N ARG A 436 11.09 -13.86 33.60
CA ARG A 436 10.21 -13.57 34.77
C ARG A 436 9.18 -14.66 35.03
N SER A 437 8.67 -15.32 33.99
CA SER A 437 7.67 -16.40 34.08
C SER A 437 8.22 -17.68 34.74
N GLY A 438 9.53 -17.74 35.01
CA GLY A 438 10.16 -18.82 35.76
C GLY A 438 10.08 -20.17 35.05
N SER A 439 9.83 -20.19 33.73
CA SER A 439 9.37 -21.36 32.96
C SER A 439 10.22 -22.63 33.14
N ALA A 440 11.53 -22.47 33.38
CA ALA A 440 12.47 -23.56 33.66
C ALA A 440 12.24 -24.25 35.02
N GLN A 441 11.70 -23.54 36.03
CA GLN A 441 11.31 -24.08 37.33
C GLN A 441 9.84 -24.54 37.28
N THR A 442 8.91 -23.69 36.85
CA THR A 442 7.47 -23.98 36.80
C THR A 442 7.19 -25.26 35.99
N GLY A 443 7.86 -25.44 34.85
CA GLY A 443 7.74 -26.66 34.06
C GLY A 443 8.29 -27.92 34.77
N GLN A 444 9.38 -27.80 35.54
CA GLN A 444 9.97 -28.92 36.27
C GLN A 444 9.17 -29.31 37.53
N ASP A 445 8.57 -28.34 38.22
CA ASP A 445 7.82 -28.62 39.45
C ASP A 445 6.40 -29.16 39.14
N LEU A 446 5.77 -28.69 38.06
CA LEU A 446 4.59 -29.36 37.48
C LEU A 446 4.92 -30.80 37.02
N LEU A 447 6.08 -31.01 36.40
CA LEU A 447 6.53 -32.35 36.00
C LEU A 447 6.78 -33.27 37.19
N LYS A 448 7.37 -32.80 38.30
CA LYS A 448 7.55 -33.63 39.51
C LYS A 448 6.21 -34.07 40.08
N GLY A 449 5.33 -33.12 40.39
CA GLY A 449 4.01 -33.43 40.96
C GLY A 449 3.17 -34.35 40.07
N SER A 450 3.30 -34.23 38.74
CA SER A 450 2.60 -35.11 37.80
C SER A 450 3.29 -36.46 37.55
N LEU A 451 4.60 -36.59 37.73
CA LEU A 451 5.32 -37.86 37.58
C LEU A 451 5.11 -38.76 38.81
N ASP A 452 5.06 -38.18 40.00
CA ASP A 452 4.67 -38.89 41.22
C ASP A 452 3.25 -39.47 41.05
N LEU A 453 2.28 -38.63 40.65
CA LEU A 453 0.91 -39.05 40.32
C LEU A 453 0.85 -40.12 39.21
N ALA A 454 1.66 -40.02 38.15
CA ALA A 454 1.68 -41.02 37.08
C ALA A 454 2.22 -42.40 37.56
N SER A 455 2.98 -42.44 38.66
CA SER A 455 3.40 -43.69 39.30
C SER A 455 2.35 -44.23 40.29
N GLU A 456 1.66 -43.35 41.01
CA GLU A 456 0.63 -43.70 42.00
C GLU A 456 -0.76 -43.93 41.40
N ALA A 457 -1.00 -43.57 40.12
CA ALA A 457 -2.24 -43.82 39.37
C ALA A 457 -2.63 -45.31 39.22
N SER A 458 -1.81 -46.24 39.73
CA SER A 458 -2.19 -47.64 39.94
C SER A 458 -3.07 -47.88 41.18
N THR A 459 -3.25 -46.87 42.06
CA THR A 459 -4.11 -46.95 43.25
C THR A 459 -4.88 -45.66 43.54
N ASN A 460 -6.18 -45.69 43.22
CA ASN A 460 -7.25 -44.89 43.87
C ASN A 460 -7.16 -43.34 43.80
N ASP A 461 -7.43 -42.75 42.64
CA ASP A 461 -8.59 -41.84 42.57
C ASP A 461 -9.19 -41.81 41.15
N ALA A 462 -10.51 -41.93 41.02
CA ALA A 462 -11.17 -42.31 39.75
C ALA A 462 -12.37 -41.41 39.38
N SER A 463 -12.46 -40.21 39.95
CA SER A 463 -13.65 -39.35 39.90
C SER A 463 -13.46 -38.02 39.14
N GLU A 464 -12.34 -37.82 38.46
CA GLU A 464 -12.11 -36.65 37.59
C GLU A 464 -11.99 -37.06 36.12
N GLU A 465 -12.82 -36.46 35.26
CA GLU A 465 -12.81 -36.67 33.82
C GLU A 465 -11.60 -35.98 33.14
N PRO A 466 -11.08 -36.52 32.02
CA PRO A 466 -10.07 -35.84 31.22
C PRO A 466 -10.64 -34.56 30.57
N MET A 467 -9.83 -33.51 30.47
CA MET A 467 -10.27 -32.23 29.90
C MET A 467 -10.58 -32.30 28.40
N LEU A 468 -9.93 -33.23 27.68
CA LEU A 468 -10.30 -33.66 26.35
C LEU A 468 -10.30 -35.19 26.27
N SER A 469 -11.38 -35.75 25.74
CA SER A 469 -11.56 -37.20 25.56
C SER A 469 -11.64 -37.60 24.08
N VAL A 470 -11.54 -38.89 23.80
CA VAL A 470 -11.81 -39.46 22.47
C VAL A 470 -13.26 -39.21 22.02
N MET A 471 -14.21 -39.03 22.94
CA MET A 471 -15.58 -38.66 22.58
C MET A 471 -15.67 -37.21 22.08
N ASP A 472 -14.86 -36.30 22.62
CA ASP A 472 -14.80 -34.91 22.16
C ASP A 472 -14.24 -34.80 20.74
N SER A 473 -13.25 -35.63 20.36
CA SER A 473 -12.73 -35.65 18.98
C SER A 473 -13.72 -36.31 17.99
N ILE A 474 -14.42 -37.37 18.41
CA ILE A 474 -15.50 -37.98 17.62
C ILE A 474 -16.65 -36.99 17.40
N GLU A 475 -17.06 -36.25 18.43
CA GLU A 475 -18.06 -35.19 18.27
C GLU A 475 -17.55 -34.10 17.31
N ALA A 476 -16.35 -33.57 17.53
CA ALA A 476 -15.78 -32.51 16.70
C ALA A 476 -15.73 -32.89 15.21
N GLN A 477 -15.29 -34.12 14.90
CA GLN A 477 -15.28 -34.65 13.53
C GLN A 477 -16.69 -34.90 12.98
N SER A 478 -17.65 -35.32 13.82
CA SER A 478 -19.06 -35.46 13.43
C SER A 478 -19.70 -34.12 13.07
N GLN A 479 -19.40 -33.05 13.81
CA GLN A 479 -19.88 -31.70 13.49
C GLN A 479 -19.18 -31.15 12.24
N ALA A 480 -17.85 -31.32 12.12
CA ALA A 480 -17.08 -30.94 10.92
C ALA A 480 -17.55 -31.66 9.64
N GLY A 481 -18.12 -32.86 9.76
CA GLY A 481 -18.77 -33.56 8.64
C GLY A 481 -20.06 -32.90 8.12
N LYS A 482 -20.66 -31.99 8.90
CA LYS A 482 -21.90 -31.25 8.58
C LYS A 482 -21.62 -29.83 8.08
N THR A 483 -20.44 -29.28 8.34
CA THR A 483 -20.05 -27.93 7.95
C THR A 483 -19.93 -27.80 6.42
N THR A 484 -20.70 -26.89 5.81
CA THR A 484 -20.63 -26.60 4.37
C THR A 484 -19.22 -26.09 4.02
N PHE A 485 -18.71 -26.51 2.86
CA PHE A 485 -17.52 -25.88 2.26
C PHE A 485 -17.98 -25.23 0.94
N PRO A 486 -18.07 -23.89 0.85
CA PRO A 486 -18.53 -23.19 -0.35
C PRO A 486 -17.69 -23.52 -1.60
N SER A 487 -18.32 -23.57 -2.76
CA SER A 487 -17.64 -23.90 -4.04
C SER A 487 -16.50 -22.94 -4.37
N HIS A 488 -16.73 -21.63 -4.25
CA HIS A 488 -15.71 -20.62 -4.53
C HIS A 488 -14.45 -20.77 -3.68
N LEU A 489 -14.55 -21.30 -2.45
CA LEU A 489 -13.38 -21.61 -1.62
C LEU A 489 -12.66 -22.89 -2.08
N LEU A 490 -13.36 -23.86 -2.70
CA LEU A 490 -12.70 -25.01 -3.33
C LEU A 490 -11.91 -24.55 -4.56
N ASP A 491 -12.47 -23.64 -5.35
CA ASP A 491 -11.80 -23.05 -6.51
C ASP A 491 -10.53 -22.31 -6.09
N LEU A 492 -10.56 -21.54 -4.98
CA LEU A 492 -9.36 -20.93 -4.37
C LEU A 492 -8.30 -21.98 -3.97
N VAL A 493 -8.70 -23.10 -3.36
CA VAL A 493 -7.77 -24.18 -2.97
C VAL A 493 -7.16 -24.85 -4.20
N VAL A 494 -7.90 -24.97 -5.31
CA VAL A 494 -7.39 -25.46 -6.59
C VAL A 494 -6.43 -24.46 -7.24
N SER A 495 -6.74 -23.16 -7.22
CA SER A 495 -5.85 -22.10 -7.69
C SER A 495 -4.54 -22.05 -6.89
N LEU A 496 -4.60 -22.17 -5.55
CA LEU A 496 -3.41 -22.24 -4.70
C LEU A 496 -2.55 -23.47 -5.05
N ARG A 497 -3.17 -24.60 -5.39
CA ARG A 497 -2.45 -25.82 -5.82
C ARG A 497 -1.71 -25.63 -7.14
N ALA A 498 -2.27 -24.87 -8.08
CA ALA A 498 -1.60 -24.54 -9.34
C ALA A 498 -0.42 -23.59 -9.08
N TYR A 499 -0.66 -22.48 -8.39
CA TYR A 499 0.36 -21.51 -8.00
C TYR A 499 1.58 -22.17 -7.32
N LEU A 500 1.34 -23.02 -6.32
CA LEU A 500 2.41 -23.72 -5.59
C LEU A 500 3.19 -24.76 -6.40
N ARG A 501 2.69 -25.17 -7.58
CA ARG A 501 3.41 -26.05 -8.50
C ARG A 501 4.16 -25.25 -9.57
N ASP A 502 3.51 -24.22 -10.11
CA ASP A 502 3.84 -23.61 -11.39
C ASP A 502 4.53 -22.23 -11.26
N GLU A 503 4.36 -21.55 -10.12
CA GLU A 503 4.93 -20.21 -9.83
C GLU A 503 5.84 -20.16 -8.58
N ALA A 504 5.64 -21.04 -7.59
CA ALA A 504 6.43 -21.04 -6.36
C ALA A 504 7.84 -21.65 -6.53
N GLU A 505 8.86 -20.98 -6.01
CA GLU A 505 10.26 -21.45 -6.05
C GLU A 505 10.77 -21.78 -4.62
N PRO A 506 11.15 -23.04 -4.31
CA PRO A 506 11.07 -24.25 -5.12
C PRO A 506 9.65 -24.85 -5.18
N PRO A 507 9.26 -25.52 -6.28
CA PRO A 507 7.87 -25.98 -6.47
C PRO A 507 7.45 -27.09 -5.49
N VAL A 508 6.20 -27.01 -5.05
CA VAL A 508 5.57 -27.85 -4.01
C VAL A 508 4.47 -28.74 -4.60
N ASN A 509 4.71 -30.05 -4.58
CA ASN A 509 3.76 -31.05 -5.09
C ASN A 509 2.73 -31.47 -4.03
N LEU A 510 1.69 -30.65 -3.85
CA LEU A 510 0.56 -31.01 -2.97
C LEU A 510 -0.19 -32.26 -3.46
N SER A 511 -0.18 -33.32 -2.65
CA SER A 511 -0.88 -34.57 -2.91
C SER A 511 -2.40 -34.44 -2.68
N ASP A 512 -3.21 -35.21 -3.43
CA ASP A 512 -4.67 -35.23 -3.25
C ASP A 512 -5.06 -35.69 -1.83
N ARG A 513 -4.23 -36.56 -1.24
CA ARG A 513 -4.33 -37.02 0.16
C ARG A 513 -4.16 -35.86 1.14
N ARG A 514 -3.16 -34.98 0.94
CA ARG A 514 -2.91 -33.81 1.79
C ARG A 514 -4.04 -32.78 1.65
N LEU A 515 -4.50 -32.50 0.43
CA LEU A 515 -5.63 -31.61 0.17
C LEU A 515 -6.95 -32.13 0.77
N GLY A 516 -7.25 -33.42 0.59
CA GLY A 516 -8.45 -34.05 1.16
C GLY A 516 -8.46 -34.08 2.69
N LYS A 517 -7.28 -34.11 3.34
CA LYS A 517 -7.13 -33.90 4.79
C LYS A 517 -7.26 -32.42 5.17
N ALA A 518 -6.65 -31.50 4.42
CA ALA A 518 -6.74 -30.06 4.66
C ALA A 518 -8.20 -29.56 4.67
N VAL A 519 -9.03 -29.97 3.71
CA VAL A 519 -10.47 -29.63 3.66
C VAL A 519 -11.23 -30.14 4.89
N ARG A 520 -10.87 -31.29 5.47
CA ARG A 520 -11.45 -31.76 6.74
C ARG A 520 -11.02 -30.90 7.92
N LEU A 521 -9.75 -30.51 7.98
CA LEU A 521 -9.22 -29.68 9.06
C LEU A 521 -9.80 -28.25 9.02
N LEU A 522 -10.02 -27.69 7.83
CA LEU A 522 -10.69 -26.40 7.63
C LEU A 522 -12.14 -26.45 8.14
N ARG A 523 -12.91 -27.48 7.77
CA ARG A 523 -14.27 -27.70 8.34
C ARG A 523 -14.25 -27.87 9.85
N LEU A 524 -13.23 -28.54 10.39
CA LEU A 524 -13.06 -28.70 11.83
C LEU A 524 -12.81 -27.35 12.52
N GLY A 525 -11.90 -26.53 12.01
CA GLY A 525 -11.65 -25.17 12.54
C GLY A 525 -12.94 -24.34 12.60
N ALA A 526 -13.64 -24.23 11.47
CA ALA A 526 -14.93 -23.56 11.36
C ALA A 526 -15.97 -24.12 12.36
N SER A 527 -16.11 -25.45 12.41
CA SER A 527 -17.06 -26.14 13.30
C SER A 527 -16.78 -25.92 14.79
N LEU A 528 -15.52 -25.91 15.21
CA LEU A 528 -15.12 -25.65 16.60
C LEU A 528 -15.44 -24.21 17.01
N CYS A 529 -15.46 -23.29 16.06
CA CYS A 529 -15.85 -21.90 16.24
C CYS A 529 -17.38 -21.67 16.10
N GLY A 530 -18.18 -22.74 16.02
CA GLY A 530 -19.64 -22.68 15.89
C GLY A 530 -20.14 -22.34 14.47
N ALA A 531 -19.24 -22.18 13.49
CA ALA A 531 -19.63 -21.84 12.12
C ALA A 531 -20.20 -23.06 11.38
N LYS A 532 -21.33 -22.83 10.69
CA LYS A 532 -22.00 -23.84 9.86
C LYS A 532 -21.36 -24.01 8.48
N GLU A 533 -20.57 -23.03 8.05
CA GLU A 533 -19.91 -22.98 6.75
C GLU A 533 -18.48 -22.47 6.93
N VAL A 534 -17.56 -22.94 6.09
CA VAL A 534 -16.16 -22.47 6.06
C VAL A 534 -16.08 -21.06 5.46
N SER A 535 -15.31 -20.20 6.11
CA SER A 535 -15.06 -18.79 5.75
C SER A 535 -13.77 -18.63 4.93
N GLU A 536 -13.65 -17.51 4.21
CA GLU A 536 -12.40 -17.12 3.52
C GLU A 536 -11.21 -17.14 4.49
N LEU A 537 -11.36 -16.56 5.69
CA LEU A 537 -10.29 -16.47 6.68
C LEU A 537 -9.83 -17.84 7.24
N ASP A 538 -10.68 -18.87 7.15
CA ASP A 538 -10.30 -20.21 7.61
C ASP A 538 -9.18 -20.79 6.74
N LEU A 539 -9.16 -20.43 5.44
CA LEU A 539 -8.13 -20.87 4.48
C LEU A 539 -6.71 -20.48 4.90
N LEU A 540 -6.53 -19.47 5.77
CA LEU A 540 -5.21 -19.09 6.29
C LEU A 540 -4.53 -20.25 7.05
N LEU A 541 -5.30 -21.22 7.59
CA LEU A 541 -4.76 -22.44 8.19
C LEU A 541 -3.91 -23.28 7.20
N LEU A 542 -4.10 -23.11 5.89
CA LEU A 542 -3.29 -23.75 4.84
C LEU A 542 -1.81 -23.36 4.90
N GLN A 543 -1.45 -22.21 5.50
CA GLN A 543 -0.04 -21.84 5.72
C GLN A 543 0.73 -22.88 6.54
N HIS A 544 0.03 -23.71 7.34
CA HIS A 544 0.63 -24.77 8.17
C HIS A 544 0.53 -26.16 7.53
N ILE A 545 0.09 -26.26 6.27
CA ILE A 545 -0.16 -27.53 5.56
C ILE A 545 0.52 -27.55 4.19
N CYS A 546 0.55 -26.42 3.49
CA CYS A 546 0.91 -26.34 2.08
C CYS A 546 2.40 -26.12 1.78
N TRP A 547 3.25 -25.95 2.79
CA TRP A 547 4.71 -25.89 2.59
C TRP A 547 5.37 -27.28 2.69
N ASP A 548 6.46 -27.50 1.95
CA ASP A 548 7.26 -28.75 2.01
C ASP A 548 8.75 -28.43 2.22
N LYS A 549 9.39 -27.80 1.24
CA LYS A 549 10.85 -27.74 1.14
C LYS A 549 11.48 -26.60 1.93
N GLU A 550 10.74 -25.51 2.13
CA GLU A 550 11.24 -24.36 2.87
C GLU A 550 10.13 -23.71 3.73
N PRO A 551 10.40 -23.33 5.00
CA PRO A 551 9.40 -22.69 5.85
C PRO A 551 8.91 -21.33 5.35
N SER A 552 9.67 -20.64 4.49
CA SER A 552 9.29 -19.38 3.84
C SER A 552 8.02 -19.52 2.99
N GLN A 553 7.80 -20.71 2.42
CA GLN A 553 6.59 -21.06 1.64
C GLN A 553 5.31 -20.95 2.48
N ALA A 554 5.38 -21.06 3.81
CA ALA A 554 4.23 -20.80 4.68
C ALA A 554 3.80 -19.32 4.59
N THR A 555 4.76 -18.40 4.63
CA THR A 555 4.53 -16.96 4.46
C THR A 555 4.05 -16.64 3.05
N GLU A 556 4.62 -17.28 2.03
CA GLU A 556 4.19 -17.17 0.62
C GLU A 556 2.71 -17.57 0.44
N VAL A 557 2.31 -18.74 0.96
CA VAL A 557 0.91 -19.21 0.98
C VAL A 557 0.00 -18.19 1.66
N ARG A 558 0.41 -17.61 2.80
CA ARG A 558 -0.38 -16.60 3.51
C ARG A 558 -0.50 -15.30 2.70
N VAL A 559 0.58 -14.81 2.12
CA VAL A 559 0.59 -13.58 1.29
C VAL A 559 -0.28 -13.77 0.05
N TRP A 560 -0.16 -14.91 -0.64
CA TRP A 560 -1.01 -15.26 -1.79
C TRP A 560 -2.49 -15.31 -1.42
N LEU A 561 -2.82 -15.96 -0.29
CA LEU A 561 -4.21 -16.04 0.20
C LEU A 561 -4.77 -14.66 0.53
N LEU A 562 -4.02 -13.82 1.24
CA LEU A 562 -4.45 -12.47 1.61
C LEU A 562 -4.64 -11.57 0.39
N GLU A 563 -3.71 -11.58 -0.57
CA GLU A 563 -3.85 -10.81 -1.81
C GLU A 563 -4.99 -11.34 -2.69
N ARG A 564 -5.23 -12.66 -2.73
CA ARG A 564 -6.39 -13.22 -3.45
C ARG A 564 -7.71 -12.84 -2.78
N MET A 565 -7.82 -12.89 -1.45
CA MET A 565 -8.98 -12.40 -0.69
C MET A 565 -9.19 -10.90 -0.87
N ARG A 566 -8.12 -10.10 -0.88
CA ARG A 566 -8.15 -8.66 -1.15
C ARG A 566 -8.73 -8.38 -2.54
N ARG A 567 -8.38 -9.18 -3.56
CA ARG A 567 -9.00 -9.12 -4.90
C ARG A 567 -10.45 -9.61 -4.92
N LEU A 568 -10.82 -10.65 -4.16
CA LEU A 568 -12.24 -11.05 -3.99
C LEU A 568 -13.09 -9.98 -3.29
N ALA A 569 -12.49 -9.06 -2.54
CA ALA A 569 -13.15 -7.90 -1.95
C ALA A 569 -13.23 -6.67 -2.89
N GLN A 570 -12.43 -6.64 -3.98
CA GLN A 570 -12.31 -5.48 -4.88
C GLN A 570 -12.83 -5.71 -6.31
N GLU A 571 -12.71 -6.93 -6.87
CA GLU A 571 -12.81 -7.18 -8.30
C GLU A 571 -13.78 -8.33 -8.66
N ASP A 572 -13.68 -9.48 -7.98
CA ASP A 572 -14.37 -10.74 -8.38
C ASP A 572 -15.74 -10.97 -7.70
N GLY A 573 -16.64 -9.99 -7.75
CA GLY A 573 -18.03 -10.14 -7.31
C GLY A 573 -19.02 -9.63 -8.35
N GLU A 574 -20.19 -10.26 -8.45
CA GLU A 574 -21.28 -9.82 -9.36
C GLU A 574 -21.63 -8.33 -9.10
N ASP A 575 -21.67 -7.94 -7.83
CA ASP A 575 -21.77 -6.56 -7.32
C ASP A 575 -20.79 -5.56 -7.96
N ASN A 576 -19.60 -5.99 -8.38
CA ASN A 576 -18.56 -5.08 -8.88
C ASN A 576 -18.65 -4.88 -10.38
N ASP A 577 -18.95 -5.95 -11.11
CA ASP A 577 -19.41 -5.89 -12.49
C ASP A 577 -20.71 -5.05 -12.60
N LEU A 578 -21.63 -5.14 -11.63
CA LEU A 578 -22.80 -4.25 -11.54
C LEU A 578 -22.43 -2.77 -11.36
N VAL A 579 -21.51 -2.42 -10.46
CA VAL A 579 -21.07 -1.01 -10.28
C VAL A 579 -20.41 -0.46 -11.56
N GLU A 580 -19.55 -1.23 -12.22
CA GLU A 580 -18.93 -0.80 -13.48
C GLU A 580 -19.93 -0.75 -14.65
N LYS A 581 -20.90 -1.68 -14.73
CA LYS A 581 -22.02 -1.60 -15.68
C LYS A 581 -22.86 -0.34 -15.48
N VAL A 582 -23.18 0.02 -14.24
CA VAL A 582 -23.93 1.25 -13.95
C VAL A 582 -23.10 2.49 -14.31
N LYS A 583 -21.79 2.54 -13.99
CA LYS A 583 -20.89 3.61 -14.48
C LYS A 583 -20.87 3.71 -16.01
N PHE A 584 -20.81 2.57 -16.71
CA PHE A 584 -20.79 2.50 -18.17
C PHE A 584 -22.08 3.02 -18.82
N LEU A 585 -23.24 2.91 -18.15
CA LEU A 585 -24.49 3.52 -18.58
C LEU A 585 -24.60 5.00 -18.16
N LEU A 586 -24.13 5.33 -16.96
CA LEU A 586 -24.20 6.66 -16.35
C LEU A 586 -23.30 7.68 -17.06
N ASN A 587 -22.08 7.31 -17.46
CA ASN A 587 -21.13 8.24 -18.08
C ASN A 587 -21.60 8.76 -19.47
N PRO A 588 -22.12 7.92 -20.40
CA PRO A 588 -22.80 8.40 -21.61
C PRO A 588 -24.04 9.26 -21.31
N LEU A 589 -24.77 8.97 -20.22
CA LEU A 589 -25.95 9.73 -19.81
C LEU A 589 -25.55 11.13 -19.30
N LYS A 590 -24.53 11.24 -18.44
CA LYS A 590 -23.87 12.51 -18.04
C LYS A 590 -23.44 13.31 -19.27
N LEU A 591 -22.73 12.69 -20.21
CA LEU A 591 -22.26 13.34 -21.45
C LEU A 591 -23.41 13.83 -22.35
N ARG A 592 -24.56 13.14 -22.36
CA ARG A 592 -25.78 13.60 -23.07
C ARG A 592 -26.46 14.76 -22.33
N LEU A 593 -26.51 14.73 -20.99
CA LEU A 593 -27.08 15.81 -20.17
C LEU A 593 -26.23 17.09 -20.18
N ARG A 594 -24.92 17.02 -20.44
CA ARG A 594 -24.05 18.20 -20.57
C ARG A 594 -24.27 18.99 -21.88
N ARG A 595 -24.91 18.41 -22.90
CA ARG A 595 -25.14 19.07 -24.19
C ARG A 595 -26.25 20.11 -24.10
N LYS A 596 -25.94 21.34 -24.49
CA LYS A 596 -26.89 22.47 -24.57
C LYS A 596 -27.29 22.73 -26.04
N PRO A 597 -28.57 22.96 -26.36
CA PRO A 597 -29.74 22.81 -25.48
C PRO A 597 -30.02 21.34 -25.13
N ARG A 598 -30.47 21.08 -23.91
CA ARG A 598 -30.81 19.73 -23.43
C ARG A 598 -32.05 19.21 -24.16
N ALA A 599 -31.91 18.12 -24.90
CA ALA A 599 -33.03 17.55 -25.67
C ALA A 599 -34.06 16.91 -24.72
N SER A 600 -35.35 17.19 -24.95
CA SER A 600 -36.46 16.67 -24.13
C SER A 600 -36.47 15.13 -24.04
N GLY A 601 -36.07 14.44 -25.12
CA GLY A 601 -35.88 12.99 -25.11
C GLY A 601 -34.80 12.51 -24.14
N THR A 602 -33.69 13.23 -23.99
CA THR A 602 -32.62 12.91 -23.03
C THR A 602 -33.10 13.06 -21.59
N LEU A 603 -33.87 14.12 -21.30
CA LEU A 603 -34.43 14.34 -19.96
C LEU A 603 -35.45 13.25 -19.57
N SER A 604 -36.31 12.86 -20.52
CA SER A 604 -37.26 11.75 -20.33
C SER A 604 -36.56 10.39 -20.15
N MET A 605 -35.51 10.13 -20.94
CA MET A 605 -34.68 8.93 -20.81
C MET A 605 -34.03 8.87 -19.42
N ALA A 606 -33.36 9.94 -18.99
CA ALA A 606 -32.71 9.99 -17.68
C ALA A 606 -33.68 9.86 -16.49
N GLY A 607 -34.91 10.38 -16.62
CA GLY A 607 -35.96 10.21 -15.62
C GLY A 607 -36.47 8.77 -15.43
N ASN A 608 -36.28 7.90 -16.43
CA ASN A 608 -36.62 6.46 -16.33
C ASN A 608 -35.40 5.62 -15.93
N ASP A 609 -34.22 5.97 -16.46
CA ASP A 609 -32.99 5.20 -16.30
C ASP A 609 -32.40 5.35 -14.88
N LEU A 610 -32.35 6.57 -14.33
CA LEU A 610 -31.69 6.84 -13.04
C LEU A 610 -32.36 6.15 -11.84
N PRO A 611 -33.71 6.09 -11.70
CA PRO A 611 -34.35 5.31 -10.63
C PRO A 611 -33.98 3.82 -10.68
N SER A 612 -33.85 3.25 -11.88
CA SER A 612 -33.47 1.84 -12.07
C SER A 612 -31.99 1.60 -11.69
N MET A 613 -31.10 2.56 -11.99
CA MET A 613 -29.70 2.52 -11.53
C MET A 613 -29.58 2.66 -10.02
N ARG A 614 -30.44 3.50 -9.42
CA ARG A 614 -30.47 3.73 -7.97
C ARG A 614 -30.81 2.44 -7.21
N GLU A 615 -31.88 1.75 -7.58
CA GLU A 615 -32.35 0.53 -6.90
C GLU A 615 -31.24 -0.53 -6.82
N VAL A 616 -30.57 -0.81 -7.95
CA VAL A 616 -29.42 -1.73 -8.02
C VAL A 616 -28.24 -1.26 -7.16
N LEU A 617 -27.94 0.04 -7.12
CA LEU A 617 -26.82 0.56 -6.33
C LEU A 617 -27.13 0.61 -4.82
N GLU A 618 -28.38 0.84 -4.41
CA GLU A 618 -28.80 0.77 -3.01
C GLU A 618 -28.67 -0.68 -2.48
N GLU A 619 -29.05 -1.69 -3.30
CA GLU A 619 -28.85 -3.11 -2.98
C GLU A 619 -27.35 -3.47 -2.89
N VAL A 620 -26.53 -3.10 -3.88
CA VAL A 620 -25.08 -3.40 -3.87
C VAL A 620 -24.35 -2.70 -2.71
N VAL A 621 -24.67 -1.44 -2.39
CA VAL A 621 -24.09 -0.74 -1.24
C VAL A 621 -24.47 -1.46 0.06
N LYS A 622 -25.72 -1.91 0.20
CA LYS A 622 -26.18 -2.68 1.37
C LYS A 622 -25.44 -4.01 1.52
N THR A 623 -25.34 -4.82 0.46
CA THR A 623 -24.62 -6.11 0.47
C THR A 623 -23.14 -5.94 0.83
N ARG A 624 -22.47 -4.90 0.30
CA ARG A 624 -21.07 -4.58 0.65
C ARG A 624 -20.91 -4.13 2.10
N LEU A 625 -21.83 -3.31 2.63
CA LEU A 625 -21.84 -2.90 4.04
C LEU A 625 -22.10 -4.09 4.97
N GLU A 626 -23.02 -4.99 4.62
CA GLU A 626 -23.28 -6.23 5.37
C GLU A 626 -22.04 -7.14 5.40
N ARG A 627 -21.36 -7.35 4.26
CA ARG A 627 -20.09 -8.11 4.21
C ARG A 627 -18.98 -7.45 5.02
N LEU A 628 -18.82 -6.13 4.94
CA LEU A 628 -17.84 -5.36 5.73
C LEU A 628 -18.11 -5.47 7.24
N ALA A 629 -19.38 -5.36 7.65
CA ALA A 629 -19.78 -5.47 9.05
C ALA A 629 -19.60 -6.91 9.57
N GLN A 630 -19.92 -7.92 8.76
CA GLN A 630 -19.65 -9.32 9.08
C GLN A 630 -18.15 -9.60 9.20
N LEU A 631 -17.30 -9.04 8.32
CA LEU A 631 -15.84 -9.17 8.41
C LEU A 631 -15.32 -8.53 9.71
N LYS A 632 -15.75 -7.31 10.04
CA LYS A 632 -15.38 -6.61 11.29
C LYS A 632 -15.82 -7.35 12.54
N GLN A 633 -17.07 -7.85 12.58
CA GLN A 633 -17.54 -8.70 13.67
C GLN A 633 -16.69 -9.96 13.79
N THR A 634 -16.41 -10.62 12.67
CA THR A 634 -15.58 -11.82 12.61
C THR A 634 -14.23 -11.54 13.28
N LEU A 635 -13.52 -10.50 12.85
CA LEU A 635 -12.21 -10.09 13.38
C LEU A 635 -12.24 -9.76 14.88
N GLN A 636 -13.30 -9.09 15.36
CA GLN A 636 -13.45 -8.75 16.78
C GLN A 636 -13.75 -9.98 17.66
N ASP A 637 -14.57 -10.93 17.16
CA ASP A 637 -14.89 -12.21 17.82
C ASP A 637 -13.67 -13.14 17.97
N HIS A 638 -12.51 -12.84 17.38
CA HIS A 638 -11.27 -13.60 17.54
C HIS A 638 -10.64 -13.47 18.92
N THR A 639 -10.92 -12.36 19.62
CA THR A 639 -10.53 -12.21 21.03
C THR A 639 -11.26 -13.19 21.96
N ALA A 640 -12.34 -13.80 21.49
CA ALA A 640 -13.19 -14.71 22.25
C ALA A 640 -13.10 -16.16 21.73
N HIS A 641 -13.46 -16.42 20.46
CA HIS A 641 -13.62 -17.78 19.93
C HIS A 641 -13.24 -17.99 18.45
N ARG A 642 -13.45 -17.01 17.54
CA ARG A 642 -13.86 -17.34 16.16
C ARG A 642 -12.76 -17.69 15.12
N LEU A 643 -11.49 -17.35 15.36
CA LEU A 643 -10.35 -17.91 14.61
C LEU A 643 -9.33 -18.42 15.63
N PHE A 644 -9.70 -19.49 16.33
CA PHE A 644 -8.93 -20.02 17.45
C PHE A 644 -7.45 -20.31 17.09
N TRP A 645 -7.11 -20.61 15.83
CA TRP A 645 -5.75 -20.96 15.39
C TRP A 645 -4.81 -19.78 15.10
N LEU A 646 -5.30 -18.59 14.73
CA LEU A 646 -4.42 -17.46 14.37
C LEU A 646 -3.76 -16.82 15.59
N GLU A 647 -2.62 -16.17 15.38
CA GLU A 647 -2.00 -15.28 16.37
C GLU A 647 -2.59 -13.85 16.33
N ALA A 648 -2.44 -13.10 17.43
CA ALA A 648 -2.89 -11.70 17.49
C ALA A 648 -2.16 -10.79 16.48
N SER A 649 -0.89 -11.07 16.19
CA SER A 649 -0.12 -10.45 15.11
C SER A 649 -0.74 -10.72 13.73
N GLU A 650 -1.02 -11.99 13.44
CA GLU A 650 -1.65 -12.41 12.18
C GLU A 650 -3.05 -11.80 12.00
N ILE A 651 -3.83 -11.69 13.08
CA ILE A 651 -5.16 -11.04 13.04
C ILE A 651 -5.04 -9.56 12.68
N LEU A 652 -4.05 -8.83 13.23
CA LEU A 652 -3.79 -7.43 12.86
C LEU A 652 -3.35 -7.30 11.40
N GLU A 653 -2.48 -8.20 10.90
CA GLU A 653 -2.08 -8.24 9.49
C GLU A 653 -3.27 -8.52 8.55
N VAL A 654 -4.21 -9.37 8.96
CA VAL A 654 -5.48 -9.62 8.23
C VAL A 654 -6.37 -8.37 8.26
N GLU A 655 -6.47 -7.70 9.41
CA GLU A 655 -7.28 -6.49 9.61
C GLU A 655 -6.80 -5.35 8.71
N ASP A 656 -5.50 -5.03 8.77
CA ASP A 656 -4.86 -4.00 7.94
C ASP A 656 -4.91 -4.32 6.43
N ALA A 657 -4.88 -5.60 6.04
CA ALA A 657 -4.95 -6.01 4.63
C ALA A 657 -6.38 -5.95 4.05
N LEU A 658 -7.39 -6.38 4.81
CA LEU A 658 -8.73 -6.62 4.29
C LEU A 658 -9.75 -5.52 4.62
N ILE A 659 -9.68 -4.87 5.79
CA ILE A 659 -10.65 -3.80 6.13
C ILE A 659 -10.54 -2.61 5.17
N PRO A 660 -9.36 -2.00 4.93
CA PRO A 660 -9.26 -0.85 4.03
C PRO A 660 -9.65 -1.20 2.58
N SER A 661 -9.44 -2.47 2.19
CA SER A 661 -9.86 -3.01 0.89
C SER A 661 -11.38 -3.04 0.74
N ALA A 662 -12.09 -3.56 1.75
CA ALA A 662 -13.54 -3.63 1.77
C ALA A 662 -14.19 -2.24 1.98
N GLU A 663 -13.58 -1.35 2.77
CA GLU A 663 -14.03 0.04 2.92
C GLU A 663 -13.91 0.83 1.62
N GLN A 664 -12.78 0.71 0.90
CA GLN A 664 -12.64 1.32 -0.43
C GLN A 664 -13.65 0.73 -1.44
N SER A 665 -13.97 -0.56 -1.32
CA SER A 665 -14.98 -1.23 -2.15
C SER A 665 -16.40 -0.67 -1.88
N VAL A 666 -16.72 -0.35 -0.63
CA VAL A 666 -17.95 0.37 -0.25
C VAL A 666 -17.93 1.82 -0.79
N GLU A 667 -16.86 2.58 -0.53
CA GLU A 667 -16.72 3.99 -0.96
C GLU A 667 -16.87 4.15 -2.48
N LYS A 668 -16.27 3.25 -3.27
CA LYS A 668 -16.41 3.19 -4.74
C LYS A 668 -17.86 3.04 -5.20
N ALA A 669 -18.70 2.31 -4.46
CA ALA A 669 -20.11 2.12 -4.77
C ALA A 669 -20.96 3.32 -4.30
N GLU A 670 -20.70 3.83 -3.10
CA GLU A 670 -21.35 5.02 -2.56
C GLU A 670 -21.16 6.26 -3.44
N ALA A 671 -19.96 6.44 -4.03
CA ALA A 671 -19.68 7.54 -4.95
C ALA A 671 -20.59 7.52 -6.20
N VAL A 672 -20.81 6.34 -6.80
CA VAL A 672 -21.70 6.21 -7.97
C VAL A 672 -23.16 6.36 -7.57
N LEU A 673 -23.56 5.84 -6.41
CA LEU A 673 -24.91 6.01 -5.89
C LEU A 673 -25.22 7.49 -5.60
N LYS A 674 -24.26 8.22 -5.03
CA LYS A 674 -24.33 9.67 -4.82
C LYS A 674 -24.51 10.44 -6.12
N ASP A 675 -23.72 10.12 -7.16
CA ASP A 675 -23.88 10.73 -8.49
C ASP A 675 -25.29 10.52 -9.07
N VAL A 676 -25.84 9.30 -8.94
CA VAL A 676 -27.19 8.98 -9.39
C VAL A 676 -28.25 9.75 -8.60
N LEU A 677 -28.12 9.84 -7.28
CA LEU A 677 -29.02 10.59 -6.39
C LEU A 677 -29.01 12.10 -6.69
N GLU A 678 -27.82 12.71 -6.83
CA GLU A 678 -27.68 14.14 -7.14
C GLU A 678 -28.23 14.48 -8.53
N LEU A 679 -28.02 13.61 -9.53
CA LEU A 679 -28.58 13.79 -10.88
C LEU A 679 -30.11 13.57 -10.91
N GLN A 680 -30.63 12.57 -10.19
CA GLN A 680 -32.07 12.32 -10.10
C GLN A 680 -32.78 13.53 -9.48
N GLY A 681 -32.34 13.98 -8.30
CA GLY A 681 -32.95 15.14 -7.64
C GLY A 681 -32.79 16.44 -8.43
N ALA A 682 -31.71 16.60 -9.22
CA ALA A 682 -31.58 17.73 -10.15
C ALA A 682 -32.65 17.71 -11.27
N LEU A 683 -33.04 16.54 -11.76
CA LEU A 683 -34.12 16.42 -12.75
C LEU A 683 -35.49 16.81 -12.16
N ASP A 684 -35.74 16.56 -10.89
CA ASP A 684 -37.01 16.91 -10.22
C ASP A 684 -37.18 18.43 -10.00
N LEU A 685 -36.12 19.23 -10.14
CA LEU A 685 -36.18 20.69 -10.01
C LEU A 685 -36.93 21.37 -11.17
N ALA A 686 -37.44 22.57 -10.89
CA ALA A 686 -37.99 23.48 -11.90
C ALA A 686 -36.93 23.82 -12.98
N PRO A 687 -37.31 24.06 -14.25
CA PRO A 687 -36.36 24.06 -15.38
C PRO A 687 -35.11 24.94 -15.22
N THR A 688 -35.25 26.16 -14.71
CA THR A 688 -34.14 27.08 -14.47
C THR A 688 -33.20 26.60 -13.37
N ALA A 689 -33.73 26.06 -12.27
CA ALA A 689 -32.93 25.50 -11.18
C ALA A 689 -32.27 24.16 -11.58
N ARG A 690 -33.00 23.32 -12.32
CA ARG A 690 -32.47 22.08 -12.95
C ARG A 690 -31.27 22.39 -13.83
N ASP A 691 -31.37 23.36 -14.73
CA ASP A 691 -30.30 23.65 -15.67
C ASP A 691 -29.02 24.14 -14.96
N ILE A 692 -29.17 24.97 -13.91
CA ILE A 692 -28.06 25.44 -13.07
C ILE A 692 -27.42 24.27 -12.28
N CYS A 693 -28.23 23.40 -11.65
CA CYS A 693 -27.70 22.25 -10.92
C CYS A 693 -27.04 21.22 -11.83
N LEU A 694 -27.64 20.91 -12.99
CA LEU A 694 -27.05 20.00 -13.97
C LEU A 694 -25.79 20.56 -14.64
N ASP A 695 -25.61 21.88 -14.71
CA ASP A 695 -24.34 22.46 -15.11
C ASP A 695 -23.28 22.19 -14.02
N ALA A 696 -23.56 22.61 -12.78
CA ALA A 696 -22.64 22.46 -11.65
C ALA A 696 -22.30 21.00 -11.26
N LEU A 697 -23.17 20.04 -11.58
CA LEU A 697 -22.93 18.60 -11.37
C LEU A 697 -22.19 17.92 -12.54
N LEU A 698 -22.09 18.56 -13.71
CA LEU A 698 -21.50 17.96 -14.91
C LEU A 698 -20.26 18.70 -15.41
N ASP A 699 -19.93 19.87 -14.85
CA ASP A 699 -18.73 20.62 -15.27
C ASP A 699 -17.42 20.06 -14.71
N ASP A 700 -17.44 19.48 -13.50
CA ASP A 700 -16.31 18.73 -12.89
C ASP A 700 -15.97 17.42 -13.64
N PHE A 701 -16.83 16.95 -14.55
CA PHE A 701 -16.60 15.72 -15.32
C PHE A 701 -15.60 15.97 -16.45
N SER A 702 -14.34 15.56 -16.28
CA SER A 702 -13.34 15.60 -17.34
C SER A 702 -13.68 14.60 -18.47
N ASN A 703 -13.15 14.84 -19.66
CA ASN A 703 -13.58 14.13 -20.88
C ASN A 703 -12.62 12.98 -21.26
N ASP A 704 -11.91 12.44 -20.27
CA ASP A 704 -10.74 11.59 -20.45
C ASP A 704 -11.13 10.12 -20.73
N GLY A 705 -11.04 9.72 -22.00
CA GLY A 705 -11.10 8.33 -22.46
C GLY A 705 -12.11 8.04 -23.57
N PHE A 706 -13.22 8.77 -23.66
CA PHE A 706 -14.31 8.45 -24.60
C PHE A 706 -14.30 9.34 -25.86
N ALA A 707 -13.50 8.94 -26.85
CA ALA A 707 -13.58 9.46 -28.21
C ALA A 707 -14.96 9.16 -28.82
N ALA A 708 -15.74 10.19 -29.12
CA ALA A 708 -17.14 10.03 -29.52
C ALA A 708 -17.30 9.48 -30.96
N SER A 709 -17.52 8.17 -31.09
CA SER A 709 -17.99 7.57 -32.34
C SER A 709 -19.39 8.11 -32.70
N PRO A 710 -19.64 8.52 -33.96
CA PRO A 710 -20.95 9.04 -34.37
C PRO A 710 -21.99 7.93 -34.46
N ILE A 711 -23.12 8.10 -33.77
CA ILE A 711 -24.28 7.21 -33.84
C ILE A 711 -24.95 7.38 -35.21
N PRO A 712 -25.18 6.30 -35.99
CA PRO A 712 -25.90 6.39 -37.25
C PRO A 712 -27.41 6.60 -37.03
N SER A 713 -28.04 7.42 -37.87
CA SER A 713 -29.49 7.63 -37.86
C SER A 713 -30.26 6.38 -38.29
N PRO A 714 -31.46 6.11 -37.75
CA PRO A 714 -32.25 4.94 -38.10
C PRO A 714 -32.81 5.04 -39.53
N ALA A 715 -32.33 4.19 -40.43
CA ALA A 715 -32.87 4.02 -41.78
C ALA A 715 -33.85 2.82 -41.84
N MET A 716 -34.91 2.95 -42.63
CA MET A 716 -35.96 1.93 -42.79
C MET A 716 -35.43 0.62 -43.38
N ALA A 717 -35.98 -0.51 -42.94
CA ALA A 717 -35.58 -1.84 -43.41
C ALA A 717 -36.30 -2.25 -44.70
N SER A 718 -35.55 -2.66 -45.73
CA SER A 718 -36.07 -3.47 -46.84
C SER A 718 -34.97 -4.15 -47.68
N GLY A 719 -35.03 -5.48 -47.83
CA GLY A 719 -34.59 -6.15 -49.06
C GLY A 719 -33.27 -6.95 -49.07
N ARG A 720 -33.44 -8.27 -49.22
CA ARG A 720 -32.65 -9.27 -49.99
C ARG A 720 -31.65 -8.69 -51.03
N GLY A 721 -30.51 -9.30 -51.38
CA GLY A 721 -29.89 -10.59 -51.00
C GLY A 721 -29.12 -11.23 -52.18
N HIS A 722 -27.97 -11.90 -51.94
CA HIS A 722 -26.97 -12.39 -52.93
C HIS A 722 -26.24 -11.28 -53.74
N GLY A 723 -25.04 -11.46 -54.32
CA GLY A 723 -24.01 -12.51 -54.15
C GLY A 723 -23.02 -12.67 -55.33
N MET A 724 -21.70 -12.74 -55.03
CA MET A 724 -20.59 -13.34 -55.84
C MET A 724 -19.97 -12.59 -57.07
N LEU A 725 -18.67 -12.86 -57.33
CA LEU A 725 -17.78 -12.51 -58.49
C LEU A 725 -17.36 -11.02 -58.64
N GLY A 726 -16.15 -10.63 -59.09
CA GLY A 726 -14.90 -11.32 -59.52
C GLY A 726 -13.69 -10.33 -59.68
N PRO A 727 -12.43 -10.76 -60.03
CA PRO A 727 -11.20 -10.00 -59.65
C PRO A 727 -10.15 -9.60 -60.75
N ALA A 728 -9.28 -8.62 -60.39
CA ALA A 728 -7.88 -8.37 -60.85
C ALA A 728 -7.62 -7.98 -62.34
N PRO A 729 -6.37 -7.63 -62.79
CA PRO A 729 -5.10 -7.27 -62.11
C PRO A 729 -4.76 -5.75 -62.32
N SER A 730 -3.56 -5.14 -62.44
CA SER A 730 -2.07 -5.42 -62.40
C SER A 730 -1.34 -4.07 -62.09
N GLY A 731 0.00 -3.86 -61.99
CA GLY A 731 1.23 -4.69 -62.02
C GLY A 731 2.53 -3.85 -62.24
N PHE A 732 3.70 -4.51 -62.31
CA PHE A 732 5.07 -4.02 -62.68
C PHE A 732 5.95 -3.20 -61.70
N ALA A 733 7.28 -3.32 -61.90
CA ALA A 733 8.42 -2.81 -61.09
C ALA A 733 9.70 -2.71 -61.99
N PRO A 734 10.94 -2.94 -61.51
CA PRO A 734 11.96 -2.07 -60.85
C PRO A 734 13.13 -1.72 -61.86
N PRO A 735 14.46 -1.57 -61.57
CA PRO A 735 15.26 -1.46 -60.32
C PRO A 735 16.37 -0.34 -60.33
N SER A 736 17.40 -0.51 -59.47
CA SER A 736 18.48 0.41 -59.03
C SER A 736 19.81 0.45 -59.83
N ALA A 737 20.63 1.48 -59.62
CA ALA A 737 22.12 1.46 -59.74
C ALA A 737 22.80 2.61 -58.94
N ALA A 738 24.12 2.55 -58.68
CA ALA A 738 24.90 3.56 -57.92
C ALA A 738 26.40 3.60 -58.32
N ALA A 739 27.12 4.75 -58.17
CA ALA A 739 28.61 4.84 -58.17
C ALA A 739 29.25 6.22 -57.82
N ASN A 740 30.01 6.29 -56.70
CA ASN A 740 31.41 6.80 -56.54
C ASN A 740 31.88 8.28 -56.75
N PRO A 741 33.09 8.70 -56.23
CA PRO A 741 33.31 10.05 -55.65
C PRO A 741 34.61 10.83 -56.06
N ASN A 742 34.91 11.95 -55.36
CA ASN A 742 36.17 12.75 -55.25
C ASN A 742 36.12 13.62 -53.94
N MET A 743 37.14 14.21 -53.26
CA MET A 743 38.55 14.65 -53.48
C MET A 743 38.74 15.96 -54.30
N TYR A 744 39.57 16.99 -53.96
CA TYR A 744 40.43 17.39 -52.81
C TYR A 744 40.28 18.93 -52.61
N GLY A 745 40.79 19.65 -51.59
CA GLY A 745 41.56 19.31 -50.37
C GLY A 745 42.90 20.08 -50.21
N HIS A 746 42.97 21.19 -49.44
CA HIS A 746 44.23 21.95 -49.20
C HIS A 746 44.31 22.76 -47.87
N ASN A 747 45.41 22.55 -47.12
CA ASN A 747 46.38 23.53 -46.56
C ASN A 747 45.94 24.69 -45.60
N ASN A 748 46.67 25.05 -44.53
CA ASN A 748 47.83 24.41 -43.86
C ASN A 748 48.15 24.99 -42.45
N GLN A 749 48.90 24.20 -41.65
CA GLN A 749 49.76 24.57 -40.49
C GLN A 749 49.16 25.02 -39.12
N PRO A 750 49.93 24.85 -38.00
CA PRO A 750 49.37 24.71 -36.63
C PRO A 750 50.03 25.60 -35.54
N LEU A 751 49.62 25.42 -34.28
CA LEU A 751 50.47 25.59 -33.08
C LEU A 751 49.94 24.70 -31.93
N GLY A 752 50.74 24.52 -30.87
CA GLY A 752 50.54 23.50 -29.82
C GLY A 752 49.30 23.67 -28.92
N GLN A 753 49.01 22.75 -27.99
CA GLN A 753 49.94 21.80 -27.35
C GLN A 753 49.38 20.37 -27.23
N SER A 754 50.29 19.39 -27.23
CA SER A 754 50.02 17.99 -26.89
C SER A 754 49.96 17.78 -25.37
N ILE A 755 48.91 17.12 -24.87
CA ILE A 755 49.01 16.36 -23.63
C ILE A 755 49.43 14.93 -23.99
N VAL A 756 50.50 14.46 -23.36
CA VAL A 756 51.04 13.11 -23.56
C VAL A 756 50.16 12.12 -22.80
N VAL A 757 49.61 11.12 -23.49
CA VAL A 757 49.03 9.94 -22.84
C VAL A 757 50.18 9.09 -22.29
N PRO A 758 50.26 8.83 -20.97
CA PRO A 758 51.25 7.92 -20.44
C PRO A 758 50.90 6.48 -20.82
N ASN A 759 51.89 5.70 -21.27
CA ASN A 759 51.75 4.24 -21.31
C ASN A 759 51.78 3.72 -19.87
N SER A 760 50.60 3.57 -19.25
CA SER A 760 50.47 3.14 -17.85
C SER A 760 49.40 2.06 -17.66
N GLN A 761 49.84 0.81 -17.91
CA GLN A 761 49.25 -0.44 -17.41
C GLN A 761 47.88 -0.84 -18.00
N MET A 762 47.61 -2.15 -18.02
CA MET A 762 46.34 -2.73 -18.47
C MET A 762 45.33 -2.76 -17.30
N PRO A 763 44.01 -2.68 -17.57
CA PRO A 763 42.98 -2.82 -16.54
C PRO A 763 43.13 -4.10 -15.71
N THR A 764 42.92 -3.99 -14.40
CA THR A 764 43.17 -5.11 -13.47
C THR A 764 42.14 -6.23 -13.59
N ALA A 765 40.92 -5.94 -14.11
CA ALA A 765 39.85 -6.93 -14.32
C ALA A 765 40.27 -8.12 -15.20
N LEU A 766 41.08 -7.89 -16.24
CA LEU A 766 41.48 -8.90 -17.25
C LEU A 766 42.51 -9.94 -16.74
N ARG A 767 42.55 -10.23 -15.42
CA ARG A 767 43.50 -11.17 -14.79
C ARG A 767 42.91 -11.93 -13.58
N GLY A 768 41.81 -12.66 -13.75
CA GLY A 768 41.28 -13.50 -12.67
C GLY A 768 40.32 -14.61 -13.10
N GLY A 769 40.85 -15.81 -13.38
CA GLY A 769 40.05 -17.03 -13.56
C GLY A 769 39.21 -17.38 -12.31
N PRO A 770 38.15 -18.18 -12.45
CA PRO A 770 37.17 -18.40 -11.39
C PRO A 770 37.79 -19.01 -10.12
N GLN A 771 37.63 -18.30 -9.02
CA GLN A 771 37.96 -18.74 -7.66
C GLN A 771 36.66 -18.72 -6.85
N THR A 772 35.87 -19.77 -7.01
CA THR A 772 34.69 -20.02 -6.18
C THR A 772 35.12 -20.20 -4.73
N SER A 773 34.48 -19.46 -3.82
CA SER A 773 34.78 -19.49 -2.40
C SER A 773 33.53 -19.01 -1.68
N PRO A 774 32.98 -19.74 -0.69
CA PRO A 774 31.75 -19.34 -0.03
C PRO A 774 31.88 -17.95 0.59
N MET A 775 30.83 -17.13 0.49
CA MET A 775 30.80 -15.78 1.05
C MET A 775 31.22 -15.79 2.52
N SER A 776 32.33 -15.13 2.84
CA SER A 776 32.86 -15.11 4.21
C SER A 776 31.85 -14.46 5.16
N ALA A 777 31.88 -14.82 6.44
CA ALA A 777 30.97 -14.25 7.45
C ALA A 777 31.06 -12.71 7.52
N GLN A 778 32.21 -12.13 7.17
CA GLN A 778 32.41 -10.68 7.07
C GLN A 778 31.70 -10.06 5.86
N ARG A 779 31.60 -10.77 4.72
CA ARG A 779 30.79 -10.35 3.55
C ARG A 779 29.30 -10.40 3.88
N HIS A 780 28.82 -11.52 4.42
CA HIS A 780 27.42 -11.65 4.88
C HIS A 780 27.04 -10.52 5.84
N ALA A 781 27.88 -10.23 6.84
CA ALA A 781 27.63 -9.14 7.79
C ALA A 781 27.76 -7.71 7.19
N GLN A 782 28.44 -7.54 6.05
CA GLN A 782 28.48 -6.28 5.31
C GLN A 782 27.23 -6.14 4.44
N LEU A 783 26.90 -7.17 3.66
CA LEU A 783 25.71 -7.22 2.81
C LEU A 783 24.42 -7.03 3.65
N GLN A 784 24.26 -7.74 4.77
CA GLN A 784 23.12 -7.55 5.69
C GLN A 784 23.01 -6.11 6.24
N ARG A 785 24.12 -5.41 6.49
CA ARG A 785 24.07 -3.99 6.92
C ARG A 785 23.59 -3.07 5.81
N ILE A 786 23.92 -3.38 4.56
CA ILE A 786 23.50 -2.59 3.39
C ILE A 786 22.02 -2.86 3.10
N LEU A 787 21.60 -4.13 3.06
CA LEU A 787 20.20 -4.55 2.89
C LEU A 787 19.30 -3.92 3.97
N ASN A 788 19.67 -4.06 5.26
CA ASN A 788 18.91 -3.47 6.37
C ASN A 788 18.89 -1.92 6.33
N ARG A 789 19.89 -1.28 5.71
CA ARG A 789 19.94 0.19 5.52
C ARG A 789 19.04 0.67 4.37
N PHE A 790 18.72 -0.20 3.43
CA PHE A 790 17.86 0.08 2.26
C PHE A 790 16.52 -0.65 2.29
N GLU A 791 16.21 -1.34 3.39
CA GLU A 791 14.96 -2.06 3.65
C GLU A 791 14.67 -3.23 2.69
N VAL A 792 15.70 -3.73 1.98
CA VAL A 792 15.61 -4.87 1.06
C VAL A 792 15.51 -6.18 1.85
N SER A 793 14.63 -7.09 1.45
CA SER A 793 14.44 -8.36 2.16
C SER A 793 15.58 -9.35 1.91
N ILE A 794 15.71 -10.34 2.81
CA ILE A 794 16.70 -11.43 2.69
C ILE A 794 16.38 -12.35 1.49
N ALA A 795 15.12 -12.42 1.05
CA ALA A 795 14.75 -13.20 -0.15
C ALA A 795 15.26 -12.51 -1.43
N GLU A 796 14.99 -11.21 -1.57
CA GLU A 796 15.45 -10.39 -2.71
C GLU A 796 16.99 -10.28 -2.75
N ALA A 797 17.66 -10.34 -1.59
CA ALA A 797 19.11 -10.37 -1.50
C ALA A 797 19.78 -11.57 -2.20
N ASN A 798 19.07 -12.69 -2.36
CA ASN A 798 19.59 -13.86 -3.08
C ASN A 798 19.63 -13.62 -4.59
N ASP A 799 18.75 -12.77 -5.14
CA ASP A 799 18.76 -12.41 -6.57
C ASP A 799 20.06 -11.68 -6.97
N LEU A 800 20.70 -10.97 -6.02
CA LEU A 800 22.00 -10.29 -6.25
C LEU A 800 23.18 -11.26 -6.43
N VAL A 801 23.06 -12.54 -6.04
CA VAL A 801 24.18 -13.50 -6.16
C VAL A 801 24.61 -13.70 -7.62
N VAL A 802 23.69 -13.52 -8.57
CA VAL A 802 23.97 -13.55 -10.02
C VAL A 802 25.04 -12.51 -10.42
N LEU A 803 25.20 -11.42 -9.66
CA LEU A 803 26.24 -10.42 -9.91
C LEU A 803 27.67 -10.90 -9.59
N GLU A 804 27.88 -12.04 -8.92
CA GLU A 804 29.23 -12.61 -8.74
C GLU A 804 29.86 -13.07 -10.07
N ASP A 805 29.05 -13.36 -11.10
CA ASP A 805 29.52 -13.78 -12.42
C ASP A 805 29.77 -12.61 -13.40
N TYR A 806 29.35 -11.38 -13.07
CA TYR A 806 29.42 -10.20 -13.96
C TYR A 806 30.56 -9.24 -13.58
N GLU A 807 31.23 -8.69 -14.60
CA GLU A 807 32.15 -7.55 -14.42
C GLU A 807 31.37 -6.23 -14.57
N ILE A 808 31.39 -5.38 -13.54
CA ILE A 808 30.57 -4.15 -13.47
C ILE A 808 31.40 -2.93 -13.87
N VAL A 809 30.93 -2.21 -14.88
CA VAL A 809 31.57 -1.00 -15.45
C VAL A 809 30.58 0.16 -15.45
N LEU A 810 30.98 1.32 -14.92
CA LEU A 810 30.14 2.52 -14.90
C LEU A 810 30.65 3.57 -15.91
N ILE A 811 29.78 4.05 -16.80
CA ILE A 811 29.99 5.27 -17.59
C ILE A 811 29.26 6.43 -16.91
N LEU A 812 30.01 7.48 -16.56
CA LEU A 812 29.57 8.60 -15.73
C LEU A 812 29.61 9.91 -16.52
N ASP A 813 28.44 10.48 -16.83
CA ASP A 813 28.35 11.79 -17.45
C ASP A 813 28.77 12.91 -16.48
N ASP A 814 29.77 13.68 -16.90
CA ASP A 814 30.31 14.86 -16.24
C ASP A 814 30.30 16.08 -17.17
N SER A 815 29.37 16.13 -18.13
CA SER A 815 29.16 17.23 -19.06
C SER A 815 28.57 18.49 -18.39
N GLY A 816 28.41 19.57 -19.16
CA GLY A 816 27.91 20.85 -18.62
C GLY A 816 26.49 20.80 -18.04
N SER A 817 25.62 19.93 -18.57
CA SER A 817 24.19 19.83 -18.19
C SER A 817 23.97 19.27 -16.78
N MET A 818 24.85 18.39 -16.31
CA MET A 818 24.81 17.79 -14.96
C MET A 818 24.90 18.79 -13.79
N ASN A 819 25.20 20.07 -14.05
CA ASN A 819 25.09 21.17 -13.07
C ASN A 819 23.63 21.61 -12.83
N ALA A 820 22.66 21.15 -13.64
CA ALA A 820 21.25 21.46 -13.46
C ALA A 820 20.68 20.79 -12.19
N SER A 821 19.59 21.35 -11.67
CA SER A 821 18.84 20.72 -10.57
C SER A 821 18.29 19.37 -11.00
N SER A 822 18.35 18.36 -10.12
CA SER A 822 17.69 17.07 -10.37
C SER A 822 16.17 17.18 -10.26
N LYS A 823 15.65 18.04 -9.37
CA LYS A 823 14.19 18.20 -9.18
C LYS A 823 13.50 19.06 -10.25
N PRO A 824 12.31 18.67 -10.75
CA PRO A 824 11.51 19.48 -11.67
C PRO A 824 11.05 20.80 -11.01
N PRO A 825 10.70 21.85 -11.79
CA PRO A 825 10.45 23.20 -11.26
C PRO A 825 9.39 23.28 -10.16
N GLU A 826 8.33 22.47 -10.30
CA GLU A 826 7.14 22.50 -9.44
C GLU A 826 7.40 21.96 -8.02
N GLN A 827 8.42 21.09 -7.86
CA GLN A 827 8.78 20.47 -6.58
C GLN A 827 9.86 21.26 -5.81
N ARG A 828 10.20 22.48 -6.25
CA ARG A 828 11.29 23.29 -5.65
C ARG A 828 10.78 24.13 -4.47
N SER A 829 10.96 23.61 -3.26
CA SER A 829 10.63 24.34 -2.02
C SER A 829 11.48 25.61 -1.84
N LEU A 830 10.82 26.75 -1.62
CA LEU A 830 11.42 28.09 -1.46
C LEU A 830 12.43 28.25 -0.30
N MET A 831 12.61 27.22 0.54
CA MET A 831 13.45 27.25 1.75
C MET A 831 14.62 26.26 1.72
N GLN A 832 14.85 25.55 0.61
CA GLN A 832 15.94 24.57 0.47
C GLN A 832 16.75 24.80 -0.81
N ALA A 833 18.06 24.57 -0.75
CA ALA A 833 18.88 24.48 -1.96
C ALA A 833 18.51 23.17 -2.69
N SER A 834 18.21 23.26 -3.98
CA SER A 834 17.96 22.07 -4.82
C SER A 834 19.26 21.34 -5.13
N THR A 835 19.29 20.03 -4.91
CA THR A 835 20.36 19.15 -5.36
C THR A 835 20.57 19.23 -6.87
N THR A 836 21.82 19.17 -7.30
CA THR A 836 22.20 19.02 -8.71
C THR A 836 22.21 17.56 -9.14
N ARG A 837 22.01 17.31 -10.43
CA ARG A 837 22.13 15.97 -11.04
C ARG A 837 23.49 15.32 -10.73
N TRP A 838 24.55 16.14 -10.67
CA TRP A 838 25.90 15.73 -10.27
C TRP A 838 26.02 15.26 -8.82
N GLU A 839 25.36 15.94 -7.87
CA GLU A 839 25.37 15.54 -6.45
C GLU A 839 24.56 14.25 -6.24
N GLU A 840 23.47 14.07 -6.99
CA GLU A 840 22.65 12.86 -6.96
C GLU A 840 23.36 11.66 -7.62
N LEU A 841 24.04 11.87 -8.76
CA LEU A 841 24.92 10.88 -9.36
C LEU A 841 26.02 10.42 -8.38
N LYS A 842 26.62 11.37 -7.66
CA LYS A 842 27.65 11.08 -6.65
C LYS A 842 27.12 10.20 -5.51
N GLU A 843 25.90 10.43 -5.03
CA GLU A 843 25.26 9.52 -4.05
C GLU A 843 25.06 8.13 -4.65
N THR A 844 24.42 8.05 -5.82
CA THR A 844 24.05 6.78 -6.45
C THR A 844 25.28 5.92 -6.78
N VAL A 845 26.34 6.50 -7.33
CA VAL A 845 27.62 5.81 -7.58
C VAL A 845 28.27 5.33 -6.28
N ALA A 846 28.18 6.10 -5.18
CA ALA A 846 28.70 5.65 -3.90
C ALA A 846 27.96 4.42 -3.35
N LEU A 847 26.63 4.33 -3.55
CA LEU A 847 25.84 3.17 -3.16
C LEU A 847 26.12 1.94 -4.04
N LEU A 848 26.19 2.13 -5.35
CA LEU A 848 26.51 1.05 -6.31
C LEU A 848 27.89 0.44 -6.05
N VAL A 849 28.90 1.27 -5.76
CA VAL A 849 30.24 0.79 -5.38
C VAL A 849 30.21 0.08 -4.01
N GLU A 850 29.41 0.54 -3.04
CA GLU A 850 29.26 -0.12 -1.73
C GLU A 850 28.63 -1.52 -1.86
N LEU A 851 27.66 -1.70 -2.77
CA LEU A 851 27.04 -2.99 -3.10
C LEU A 851 27.94 -3.90 -3.95
N ALA A 852 28.40 -3.43 -5.11
CA ALA A 852 29.14 -4.24 -6.08
C ALA A 852 30.40 -4.89 -5.47
N CYS A 853 31.09 -4.17 -4.58
CA CYS A 853 32.28 -4.68 -3.88
C CYS A 853 32.00 -5.78 -2.83
N CYS A 854 30.74 -6.12 -2.56
CA CYS A 854 30.38 -7.30 -1.76
C CYS A 854 30.53 -8.58 -2.58
N PHE A 855 30.17 -8.52 -3.86
CA PHE A 855 30.13 -9.63 -4.81
C PHE A 855 31.48 -9.74 -5.54
N ASP A 856 31.78 -8.75 -6.40
CA ASP A 856 33.02 -8.73 -7.18
C ASP A 856 34.27 -8.47 -6.30
N LYS A 857 35.33 -9.22 -6.61
CA LYS A 857 36.65 -9.14 -5.97
C LYS A 857 37.58 -8.16 -6.70
N SER A 858 37.26 -7.81 -7.95
CA SER A 858 38.04 -6.97 -8.87
C SER A 858 37.92 -5.47 -8.53
N GLY A 859 36.73 -5.02 -8.14
CA GLY A 859 36.39 -3.61 -7.92
C GLY A 859 35.85 -2.97 -9.20
N VAL A 860 34.99 -1.96 -9.03
CA VAL A 860 34.24 -1.35 -10.12
C VAL A 860 35.11 -0.41 -10.95
N ASP A 861 35.04 -0.51 -12.28
CA ASP A 861 35.71 0.40 -13.20
C ASP A 861 34.81 1.60 -13.54
N CYS A 862 35.28 2.83 -13.26
CA CYS A 862 34.51 4.07 -13.37
C CYS A 862 35.07 4.97 -14.50
N PHE A 863 34.38 5.02 -15.64
CA PHE A 863 34.74 5.80 -16.82
C PHE A 863 33.95 7.12 -16.89
N PHE A 864 34.60 8.26 -16.68
CA PHE A 864 33.97 9.58 -16.82
C PHE A 864 34.04 10.08 -18.27
N LEU A 865 32.99 10.74 -18.78
CA LEU A 865 32.92 11.15 -20.19
C LEU A 865 33.99 12.19 -20.62
N ASN A 866 34.35 13.12 -19.74
CA ASN A 866 35.30 14.21 -20.02
C ASN A 866 36.58 14.14 -19.14
N ARG A 867 36.82 13.00 -18.45
CA ARG A 867 37.99 12.76 -17.58
C ARG A 867 38.57 11.36 -17.83
N GLY A 868 39.60 10.98 -17.07
CA GLY A 868 40.19 9.64 -17.16
C GLY A 868 39.35 8.55 -16.48
N LEU A 869 39.55 7.31 -16.92
CA LEU A 869 39.13 6.09 -16.22
C LEU A 869 39.74 6.04 -14.81
N ILE A 870 38.95 5.57 -13.84
CA ILE A 870 39.41 5.16 -12.51
C ILE A 870 39.11 3.67 -12.36
N ASP A 871 40.16 2.86 -12.28
CA ASP A 871 40.08 1.40 -12.33
C ASP A 871 40.01 0.75 -10.93
N GLY A 872 39.32 -0.39 -10.82
CA GLY A 872 39.32 -1.25 -9.65
C GLY A 872 38.91 -0.55 -8.35
N VAL A 873 37.85 0.27 -8.38
CA VAL A 873 37.36 0.99 -7.21
C VAL A 873 36.72 0.00 -6.22
N LYS A 874 37.33 -0.15 -5.03
CA LYS A 874 36.89 -1.12 -4.00
C LYS A 874 36.16 -0.50 -2.80
N SER A 875 35.86 0.81 -2.86
CA SER A 875 35.16 1.54 -1.79
C SER A 875 34.65 2.90 -2.30
N PRO A 876 33.47 3.38 -1.85
CA PRO A 876 33.05 4.76 -2.10
C PRO A 876 33.96 5.82 -1.45
N GLN A 877 34.85 5.41 -0.54
CA GLN A 877 35.86 6.27 0.09
C GLN A 877 37.18 6.35 -0.71
N ASP A 878 37.26 5.78 -1.93
CA ASP A 878 38.48 5.84 -2.75
C ASP A 878 38.84 7.32 -3.07
N PRO A 879 40.04 7.80 -2.70
CA PRO A 879 40.42 9.19 -2.89
C PRO A 879 40.47 9.60 -4.37
N ARG A 880 40.64 8.66 -5.31
CA ARG A 880 40.58 8.92 -6.75
C ARG A 880 39.15 9.29 -7.16
N LEU A 881 38.17 8.47 -6.76
CA LEU A 881 36.75 8.69 -7.03
C LEU A 881 36.26 9.98 -6.35
N LEU A 882 36.60 10.18 -5.08
CA LEU A 882 36.25 11.39 -4.33
C LEU A 882 36.88 12.65 -4.93
N SER A 883 38.11 12.57 -5.48
CA SER A 883 38.75 13.69 -6.17
C SER A 883 38.07 14.02 -7.50
N ALA A 884 37.58 13.03 -8.24
CA ALA A 884 36.78 13.28 -9.44
C ALA A 884 35.47 14.01 -9.10
N PHE A 885 34.74 13.55 -8.09
CA PHE A 885 33.48 14.20 -7.68
C PHE A 885 33.66 15.57 -6.98
N GLN A 886 34.88 15.97 -6.61
CA GLN A 886 35.19 17.34 -6.16
C GLN A 886 35.28 18.35 -7.30
N ALA A 887 35.54 17.92 -8.54
CA ALA A 887 35.53 18.78 -9.70
C ALA A 887 34.08 18.93 -10.23
N PRO A 888 33.56 20.16 -10.44
CA PRO A 888 32.25 20.35 -11.05
C PRO A 888 32.24 19.81 -12.49
N PRO A 889 31.12 19.25 -12.96
CA PRO A 889 31.02 18.66 -14.28
C PRO A 889 31.06 19.77 -15.36
N ARG A 890 31.84 19.52 -16.42
CA ARG A 890 32.15 20.46 -17.50
C ARG A 890 32.58 19.68 -18.73
N GLY A 891 31.89 19.90 -19.85
CA GLY A 891 32.27 19.34 -21.13
C GLY A 891 31.07 19.13 -22.03
N SER A 892 31.17 18.11 -22.88
CA SER A 892 30.10 17.64 -23.77
C SER A 892 29.73 16.19 -23.41
N THR A 893 28.89 15.54 -24.20
CA THR A 893 28.41 14.17 -23.93
C THR A 893 28.96 13.18 -24.98
N PRO A 894 30.29 12.87 -24.98
CA PRO A 894 30.96 11.95 -25.92
C PRO A 894 30.65 10.48 -25.62
N LEU A 895 29.38 10.17 -25.40
CA LEU A 895 28.91 8.87 -24.92
C LEU A 895 29.12 7.75 -25.97
N THR A 896 29.08 8.09 -27.26
CA THR A 896 29.48 7.16 -28.35
C THR A 896 30.97 6.80 -28.27
N GLU A 897 31.84 7.77 -28.05
CA GLU A 897 33.28 7.58 -27.91
C GLU A 897 33.63 6.79 -26.62
N ALA A 898 32.93 7.07 -25.52
CA ALA A 898 33.07 6.31 -24.27
C ALA A 898 32.68 4.83 -24.47
N LEU A 899 31.52 4.57 -25.10
CA LEU A 899 31.06 3.22 -25.43
C LEU A 899 32.08 2.46 -26.31
N LEU A 900 32.62 3.11 -27.34
CA LEU A 900 33.67 2.54 -28.20
C LEU A 900 34.98 2.28 -27.44
N THR A 901 35.30 3.10 -26.44
CA THR A 901 36.50 2.94 -25.60
C THR A 901 36.33 1.77 -24.63
N VAL A 902 35.15 1.60 -24.03
CA VAL A 902 34.80 0.42 -23.22
C VAL A 902 34.85 -0.84 -24.10
N ALA A 903 34.17 -0.86 -25.24
CA ALA A 903 34.13 -1.99 -26.16
C ALA A 903 35.52 -2.47 -26.64
N GLN A 904 36.50 -1.58 -26.77
CA GLN A 904 37.88 -1.92 -27.13
C GLN A 904 38.69 -2.55 -25.97
N ASN A 905 38.27 -2.35 -24.72
CA ASN A 905 38.88 -2.92 -23.53
C ASN A 905 38.15 -4.19 -23.02
N CYS A 906 36.91 -4.43 -23.45
CA CYS A 906 36.10 -5.61 -23.13
C CYS A 906 36.63 -6.90 -23.80
N ALA A 907 37.72 -7.46 -23.26
CA ALA A 907 38.40 -8.65 -23.78
C ALA A 907 38.38 -9.87 -22.83
N GLY A 908 37.49 -9.89 -21.83
CA GLY A 908 37.36 -10.96 -20.83
C GLY A 908 36.54 -12.17 -21.29
N GLU A 909 36.52 -13.21 -20.46
CA GLU A 909 35.66 -14.41 -20.61
C GLU A 909 34.33 -14.27 -19.85
N ARG A 910 34.23 -13.35 -18.88
CA ARG A 910 32.99 -13.08 -18.12
C ARG A 910 32.01 -12.19 -18.89
N PRO A 911 30.70 -12.30 -18.61
CA PRO A 911 29.74 -11.28 -19.03
C PRO A 911 29.99 -9.94 -18.32
N ILE A 912 29.57 -8.85 -18.96
CA ILE A 912 29.82 -7.47 -18.50
C ILE A 912 28.48 -6.77 -18.28
N LEU A 913 28.30 -6.15 -17.11
CA LEU A 913 27.20 -5.24 -16.81
C LEU A 913 27.71 -3.80 -16.95
N LEU A 914 27.29 -3.13 -18.02
CA LEU A 914 27.66 -1.74 -18.32
C LEU A 914 26.54 -0.80 -17.87
N MET A 915 26.79 0.03 -16.86
CA MET A 915 25.81 1.00 -16.36
C MET A 915 26.14 2.41 -16.86
N ILE A 916 25.22 3.06 -17.57
CA ILE A 916 25.42 4.36 -18.21
C ILE A 916 24.55 5.42 -17.53
N PHE A 917 25.18 6.42 -16.93
CA PHE A 917 24.52 7.55 -16.29
C PHE A 917 24.68 8.79 -17.17
N THR A 918 23.58 9.36 -17.68
CA THR A 918 23.60 10.50 -18.62
C THR A 918 22.35 11.38 -18.49
N ASP A 919 22.47 12.67 -18.81
CA ASP A 919 21.36 13.63 -18.77
C ASP A 919 21.08 14.34 -20.11
N GLY A 920 21.72 13.92 -21.19
CA GLY A 920 21.53 14.49 -22.53
C GLY A 920 21.97 13.59 -23.70
N GLU A 921 21.69 14.06 -24.92
CA GLU A 921 21.95 13.33 -26.16
C GLU A 921 23.45 13.07 -26.43
N PRO A 922 23.81 11.92 -27.04
CA PRO A 922 25.18 11.61 -27.40
C PRO A 922 25.71 12.50 -28.54
N ASN A 923 26.96 12.97 -28.40
CA ASN A 923 27.67 13.74 -29.43
C ASN A 923 27.60 13.07 -30.82
N GLY A 924 27.02 13.77 -31.79
CA GLY A 924 26.80 13.25 -33.16
C GLY A 924 25.45 12.59 -33.40
N GLY A 925 24.55 12.60 -32.40
CA GLY A 925 23.14 12.23 -32.52
C GLY A 925 22.83 10.76 -32.21
N VAL A 926 21.64 10.53 -31.66
CA VAL A 926 21.14 9.22 -31.16
C VAL A 926 21.39 8.07 -32.15
N GLY A 927 21.11 8.26 -33.45
CA GLY A 927 21.25 7.24 -34.50
C GLY A 927 22.69 6.80 -34.84
N ARG A 928 23.71 7.43 -34.24
CA ARG A 928 25.09 6.91 -34.22
C ARG A 928 25.31 6.04 -32.98
N PHE A 929 24.91 6.51 -31.79
CA PHE A 929 25.00 5.76 -30.54
C PHE A 929 24.24 4.43 -30.60
N GLU A 930 22.97 4.44 -31.04
CA GLU A 930 22.13 3.24 -31.21
C GLU A 930 22.81 2.15 -32.06
N ARG A 931 23.60 2.56 -33.07
CA ARG A 931 24.31 1.66 -33.97
C ARG A 931 25.51 0.99 -33.32
N GLU A 932 26.24 1.71 -32.47
CA GLU A 932 27.38 1.16 -31.73
C GLU A 932 26.91 0.34 -30.52
N LEU A 933 25.85 0.77 -29.83
CA LEU A 933 25.15 0.00 -28.78
C LEU A 933 24.68 -1.36 -29.31
N LYS A 934 24.01 -1.36 -30.47
CA LYS A 934 23.61 -2.60 -31.16
C LYS A 934 24.79 -3.51 -31.51
N ARG A 935 25.95 -2.97 -31.88
CA ARG A 935 27.16 -3.77 -32.15
C ARG A 935 27.76 -4.38 -30.90
N LEU A 936 27.67 -3.68 -29.76
CA LEU A 936 28.18 -4.17 -28.47
C LEU A 936 27.30 -5.28 -27.90
N VAL A 937 25.97 -5.11 -27.99
CA VAL A 937 24.99 -6.08 -27.48
C VAL A 937 24.94 -7.36 -28.34
N THR A 938 24.90 -7.22 -29.67
CA THR A 938 24.86 -8.40 -30.55
C THR A 938 26.27 -9.04 -30.66
N LYS A 939 26.38 -10.36 -30.41
CA LYS A 939 27.61 -11.19 -30.26
C LYS A 939 28.63 -11.22 -31.43
N LYS A 940 28.70 -10.20 -32.28
CA LYS A 940 29.61 -10.10 -33.45
C LYS A 940 30.77 -9.11 -33.25
N SER A 941 30.93 -8.49 -32.08
CA SER A 941 32.03 -7.54 -31.81
C SER A 941 32.93 -7.91 -30.63
N THR A 942 32.41 -8.57 -29.60
CA THR A 942 33.12 -8.98 -28.36
C THR A 942 33.04 -10.49 -28.14
N ASN A 943 34.04 -11.06 -27.46
CA ASN A 943 33.98 -12.45 -26.97
C ASN A 943 33.08 -12.60 -25.73
N ALA A 944 32.92 -11.53 -24.96
CA ALA A 944 32.02 -11.44 -23.81
C ALA A 944 30.59 -11.04 -24.21
N THR A 945 29.60 -11.51 -23.45
CA THR A 945 28.21 -11.04 -23.53
C THR A 945 28.06 -9.75 -22.72
N VAL A 946 27.49 -8.70 -23.31
CA VAL A 946 27.33 -7.39 -22.63
C VAL A 946 25.85 -7.11 -22.37
N LYS A 947 25.53 -6.80 -21.11
CA LYS A 947 24.25 -6.27 -20.65
C LYS A 947 24.42 -4.79 -20.33
N VAL A 948 23.40 -3.97 -20.63
CA VAL A 948 23.49 -2.50 -20.46
C VAL A 948 22.34 -1.99 -19.60
N GLN A 949 22.67 -1.30 -18.51
CA GLN A 949 21.72 -0.43 -17.80
C GLN A 949 21.92 1.00 -18.31
N ILE A 950 20.84 1.75 -18.52
CA ILE A 950 20.89 3.20 -18.61
C ILE A 950 20.10 3.81 -17.44
N MET A 951 20.68 4.84 -16.82
CA MET A 951 20.11 5.59 -15.71
C MET A 951 19.88 7.03 -16.16
N ALA A 952 18.62 7.42 -16.36
CA ALA A 952 18.26 8.73 -16.87
C ALA A 952 18.43 9.80 -15.77
N CYS A 953 19.48 10.62 -15.88
CA CYS A 953 19.81 11.64 -14.89
C CYS A 953 19.04 12.96 -15.13
N THR A 954 17.83 12.91 -15.69
CA THR A 954 17.07 14.07 -16.16
C THR A 954 15.56 13.92 -15.94
N ALA A 955 14.93 14.96 -15.38
CA ALA A 955 13.47 15.13 -15.32
C ALA A 955 12.96 15.92 -16.55
N ASP A 956 13.34 15.46 -17.76
CA ASP A 956 13.00 16.08 -19.05
C ASP A 956 12.41 15.01 -19.98
N GLU A 957 11.10 15.09 -20.22
CA GLU A 957 10.32 14.02 -20.85
C GLU A 957 10.78 13.70 -22.28
N ASP A 958 11.23 14.71 -23.06
CA ASP A 958 11.78 14.51 -24.40
C ASP A 958 13.10 13.71 -24.38
N ALA A 959 13.91 13.88 -23.32
CA ALA A 959 15.19 13.18 -23.15
C ALA A 959 15.00 11.75 -22.64
N VAL A 960 14.04 11.54 -21.72
CA VAL A 960 13.62 10.19 -21.28
C VAL A 960 12.99 9.42 -22.46
N GLY A 961 12.17 10.08 -23.28
CA GLY A 961 11.44 9.47 -24.38
C GLY A 961 12.32 8.77 -25.43
N TYR A 962 13.52 9.29 -25.73
CA TYR A 962 14.44 8.60 -26.67
C TYR A 962 15.18 7.42 -26.01
N LEU A 963 15.41 7.45 -24.70
CA LEU A 963 16.02 6.34 -23.95
C LEU A 963 15.05 5.16 -23.85
N ASN A 964 13.80 5.41 -23.49
CA ASN A 964 12.77 4.37 -23.42
C ASN A 964 12.52 3.76 -24.81
N ALA A 965 12.63 4.58 -25.87
CA ALA A 965 12.60 4.11 -27.26
C ALA A 965 13.84 3.30 -27.70
N ILE A 966 14.88 3.16 -26.86
CA ILE A 966 16.03 2.24 -27.05
C ILE A 966 15.76 0.91 -26.34
N ASP A 967 15.27 0.92 -25.09
CA ASP A 967 14.86 -0.30 -24.37
C ASP A 967 13.90 -1.16 -25.21
N GLU A 968 12.82 -0.57 -25.73
CA GLU A 968 11.82 -1.28 -26.56
C GLU A 968 12.42 -1.99 -27.80
N ARG A 969 13.66 -1.68 -28.21
CA ARG A 969 14.33 -2.25 -29.38
C ARG A 969 15.31 -3.38 -29.06
N PHE A 970 15.79 -3.52 -27.83
CA PHE A 970 16.85 -4.45 -27.45
C PHE A 970 16.46 -5.26 -26.21
N ARG A 971 16.77 -6.56 -26.16
CA ARG A 971 16.45 -7.42 -24.99
C ARG A 971 17.52 -7.36 -23.89
N SER A 972 18.68 -6.80 -24.18
CA SER A 972 19.85 -6.76 -23.28
C SER A 972 20.21 -5.33 -22.84
N VAL A 973 19.27 -4.40 -22.99
CA VAL A 973 19.31 -3.02 -22.48
C VAL A 973 18.10 -2.83 -21.58
N ASP A 974 18.26 -2.23 -20.41
CA ASP A 974 17.17 -1.69 -19.56
C ASP A 974 17.39 -0.18 -19.36
N VAL A 975 16.32 0.55 -19.05
CA VAL A 975 16.33 1.97 -18.71
C VAL A 975 15.60 2.15 -17.37
N THR A 976 16.10 3.03 -16.51
CA THR A 976 15.49 3.32 -15.22
C THR A 976 15.63 4.81 -14.93
N ASP A 977 14.52 5.42 -14.52
CA ASP A 977 14.43 6.87 -14.29
C ASP A 977 14.86 7.25 -12.86
N ASP A 978 14.66 8.53 -12.49
CA ASP A 978 14.89 8.97 -11.11
C ASP A 978 13.99 8.22 -10.12
N TYR A 979 14.43 8.14 -8.86
CA TYR A 979 13.75 7.33 -7.84
C TYR A 979 12.26 7.64 -7.70
N TYR A 980 11.84 8.90 -7.85
CA TYR A 980 10.45 9.30 -7.63
C TYR A 980 9.58 8.99 -8.85
N SER A 981 10.13 9.17 -10.05
CA SER A 981 9.48 8.86 -11.32
C SER A 981 9.32 7.35 -11.46
N GLU A 982 10.38 6.59 -11.23
CA GLU A 982 10.37 5.12 -11.21
C GLU A 982 9.42 4.56 -10.14
N MET A 983 9.43 5.12 -8.92
CA MET A 983 8.47 4.75 -7.87
C MET A 983 7.02 4.98 -8.30
N LEU A 984 6.73 6.07 -9.01
CA LEU A 984 5.37 6.36 -9.51
C LEU A 984 4.99 5.46 -10.69
N GLU A 985 5.92 5.17 -11.60
CA GLU A 985 5.73 4.20 -12.70
C GLU A 985 5.41 2.81 -12.13
N VAL A 986 6.26 2.28 -11.24
CA VAL A 986 6.10 0.95 -10.63
C VAL A 986 4.83 0.90 -9.77
N LEU A 987 4.57 1.84 -8.86
CA LEU A 987 3.35 1.81 -8.03
C LEU A 987 2.05 1.99 -8.82
N LYS A 988 2.10 2.58 -10.02
CA LYS A 988 0.94 2.75 -10.92
C LYS A 988 0.69 1.53 -11.81
N LYS A 989 1.71 0.70 -12.05
CA LYS A 989 1.64 -0.50 -12.92
C LYS A 989 1.59 -1.82 -12.13
N ALA A 990 2.30 -1.91 -11.01
CA ALA A 990 2.51 -3.14 -10.27
C ALA A 990 1.29 -3.54 -9.43
N ARG A 991 0.50 -4.49 -9.95
CA ARG A 991 -0.62 -5.17 -9.25
C ARG A 991 -0.20 -6.04 -8.05
N THR A 992 1.02 -5.90 -7.55
CA THR A 992 1.69 -6.84 -6.63
C THR A 992 2.56 -6.18 -5.55
N ARG A 993 2.84 -4.87 -5.61
CA ARG A 993 3.70 -4.19 -4.61
C ARG A 993 3.04 -2.92 -4.07
N ASN A 994 2.64 -2.98 -2.79
CA ASN A 994 2.15 -1.82 -2.03
C ASN A 994 3.29 -0.88 -1.56
N ARG A 995 4.56 -1.21 -1.82
CA ARG A 995 5.76 -0.49 -1.37
C ARG A 995 6.85 -0.59 -2.44
N PHE A 996 7.60 0.50 -2.64
CA PHE A 996 8.81 0.56 -3.45
C PHE A 996 9.82 1.48 -2.77
N THR A 997 10.95 0.92 -2.33
CA THR A 997 11.98 1.59 -1.52
C THR A 997 13.16 2.05 -2.38
N ARG A 998 14.06 2.89 -1.81
CA ARG A 998 15.34 3.21 -2.47
C ARG A 998 16.24 1.97 -2.63
N GLY A 999 15.98 0.89 -1.89
CA GLY A 999 16.56 -0.42 -2.12
C GLY A 999 15.99 -1.12 -3.36
N ASP A 1000 14.68 -1.11 -3.54
CA ASP A 1000 14.00 -1.72 -4.70
C ASP A 1000 14.38 -1.07 -6.03
N TRP A 1001 14.47 0.26 -6.05
CA TRP A 1001 15.01 1.02 -7.18
C TRP A 1001 16.44 0.60 -7.54
N LEU A 1002 17.28 0.41 -6.52
CA LEU A 1002 18.67 -0.01 -6.67
C LEU A 1002 18.78 -1.48 -7.11
N MET A 1003 17.84 -2.33 -6.70
CA MET A 1003 17.69 -3.71 -7.19
C MET A 1003 17.29 -3.74 -8.67
N LYS A 1004 16.27 -2.99 -9.12
CA LYS A 1004 15.92 -2.88 -10.56
C LYS A 1004 17.12 -2.39 -11.37
N ALA A 1005 17.74 -1.28 -10.95
CA ALA A 1005 18.89 -0.69 -11.64
C ALA A 1005 20.13 -1.60 -11.75
N MET A 1006 20.27 -2.64 -10.91
CA MET A 1006 21.38 -3.61 -11.02
C MET A 1006 20.98 -4.92 -11.71
N LEU A 1007 19.70 -5.32 -11.69
CA LEU A 1007 19.25 -6.64 -12.15
C LEU A 1007 18.32 -6.62 -13.37
N GLY A 1008 17.72 -5.49 -13.75
CA GLY A 1008 16.81 -5.38 -14.92
C GLY A 1008 17.40 -5.95 -16.23
N PRO A 1009 18.61 -5.54 -16.67
CA PRO A 1009 19.25 -6.06 -17.88
C PRO A 1009 19.58 -7.56 -17.85
N ILE A 1010 19.59 -8.16 -16.65
CA ILE A 1010 20.06 -9.52 -16.36
C ILE A 1010 18.87 -10.47 -16.15
N SER A 1011 17.85 -10.03 -15.41
CA SER A 1011 16.76 -10.85 -14.89
C SER A 1011 15.41 -10.24 -15.25
N SER A 1012 14.65 -10.96 -16.07
CA SER A 1012 13.31 -10.55 -16.53
C SER A 1012 12.24 -10.49 -15.43
N LYS A 1013 12.60 -10.82 -14.18
CA LYS A 1013 11.81 -10.59 -12.96
C LYS A 1013 11.77 -9.11 -12.59
N PHE A 1014 12.87 -8.38 -12.82
CA PHE A 1014 13.04 -6.97 -12.46
C PHE A 1014 12.70 -6.04 -13.64
N ASP A 1015 13.02 -6.45 -14.88
CA ASP A 1015 12.54 -5.80 -16.13
C ASP A 1015 11.00 -5.90 -16.32
N ALA A 1016 10.32 -6.75 -15.54
CA ALA A 1016 8.86 -6.85 -15.53
C ALA A 1016 8.14 -5.99 -14.46
N TRP A 1017 8.85 -5.14 -13.70
CA TRP A 1017 8.22 -4.29 -12.68
C TRP A 1017 7.52 -3.05 -13.25
N ASP A 1018 7.92 -2.65 -14.46
CA ASP A 1018 7.50 -1.46 -15.20
C ASP A 1018 7.08 -1.75 -16.65
N GLU A 1019 7.37 -2.94 -17.21
CA GLU A 1019 6.77 -3.41 -18.47
C GLU A 1019 5.31 -3.89 -18.29
N THR A 1020 4.43 -3.51 -19.24
CA THR A 1020 3.12 -4.12 -19.36
C THR A 1020 3.19 -5.49 -20.05
N GLY A 1021 2.55 -6.49 -19.44
CA GLY A 1021 2.58 -7.91 -19.84
C GLY A 1021 1.93 -8.24 -21.19
N ASN A 1022 2.51 -7.77 -22.29
CA ASN A 1022 2.45 -8.40 -23.62
C ASN A 1022 3.57 -7.95 -24.59
N LYS A 1023 4.44 -6.98 -24.23
CA LYS A 1023 5.49 -6.47 -25.13
C LYS A 1023 6.51 -7.53 -25.60
N LYS A 1024 6.77 -8.55 -24.79
CA LYS A 1024 7.83 -9.56 -25.01
C LYS A 1024 7.66 -10.42 -26.28
N ALA A 1025 6.51 -10.38 -26.95
CA ALA A 1025 6.30 -11.02 -28.26
C ALA A 1025 6.91 -10.26 -29.45
N HIS A 1026 7.24 -8.96 -29.32
CA HIS A 1026 7.49 -8.07 -30.47
C HIS A 1026 8.70 -7.10 -30.36
N ARG A 1027 9.66 -7.29 -29.42
CA ARG A 1027 10.93 -6.51 -29.46
C ARG A 1027 11.67 -6.81 -30.79
N LYS A 1028 12.15 -5.76 -31.47
CA LYS A 1028 12.52 -5.80 -32.91
C LYS A 1028 13.80 -6.55 -33.28
N TYR A 1029 14.64 -6.89 -32.30
CA TYR A 1029 15.88 -7.64 -32.49
C TYR A 1029 15.98 -8.74 -31.44
N CYS A 1030 16.05 -10.00 -31.89
CA CYS A 1030 16.38 -11.14 -31.04
C CYS A 1030 17.89 -11.19 -30.81
N ASP A 1031 18.29 -11.28 -29.54
CA ASP A 1031 19.64 -11.66 -29.15
C ASP A 1031 19.67 -13.20 -29.03
N ASP A 1032 20.03 -13.90 -30.12
CA ASP A 1032 20.12 -15.36 -30.11
C ASP A 1032 21.33 -15.85 -29.29
N SER A 1033 21.10 -16.33 -28.06
CA SER A 1033 22.16 -16.94 -27.25
C SER A 1033 21.78 -18.14 -26.37
N ASP A 1034 20.52 -18.30 -25.97
CA ASP A 1034 20.17 -19.11 -24.78
C ASP A 1034 19.42 -20.42 -25.13
N CYS A 1035 19.50 -20.88 -26.38
CA CYS A 1035 18.92 -22.14 -26.83
C CYS A 1035 20.01 -23.17 -27.19
N SER A 1036 20.22 -24.16 -26.32
CA SER A 1036 20.99 -25.36 -26.63
C SER A 1036 20.46 -26.61 -25.90
N ASP A 1037 20.00 -27.58 -26.70
CA ASP A 1037 20.00 -29.02 -26.47
C ASP A 1037 19.22 -29.62 -25.28
N SER A 1038 17.94 -29.93 -25.54
CA SER A 1038 17.49 -31.33 -25.48
C SER A 1038 16.22 -31.54 -26.33
N GLU A 1039 16.10 -32.69 -27.00
CA GLU A 1039 15.09 -32.94 -28.03
C GLU A 1039 13.89 -33.73 -27.49
N HIS A 1040 12.66 -33.39 -27.91
CA HIS A 1040 11.83 -34.27 -28.74
C HIS A 1040 10.52 -33.59 -29.20
N ASP A 1041 10.17 -33.82 -30.47
CA ASP A 1041 9.03 -33.22 -31.17
C ASP A 1041 7.69 -33.93 -30.90
N VAL A 1042 6.64 -33.17 -30.60
CA VAL A 1042 5.29 -33.38 -31.17
C VAL A 1042 4.67 -32.01 -31.42
N GLY A 1043 4.84 -31.49 -32.63
CA GLY A 1043 4.52 -30.10 -32.96
C GLY A 1043 3.03 -29.74 -32.99
N CYS A 1044 2.77 -28.43 -33.05
CA CYS A 1044 1.46 -27.87 -33.37
C CYS A 1044 1.57 -26.91 -34.56
N HIS A 1045 0.73 -27.12 -35.58
CA HIS A 1045 0.54 -26.18 -36.68
C HIS A 1045 -0.38 -25.01 -36.24
N GLU A 1046 -0.63 -24.09 -37.18
CA GLU A 1046 -1.62 -23.00 -37.12
C GLU A 1046 -1.21 -21.76 -36.30
N CYS A 1047 -0.57 -20.82 -37.00
CA CYS A 1047 -0.55 -19.41 -36.61
C CYS A 1047 -0.77 -18.55 -37.88
N VAL A 1048 -2.02 -18.54 -38.37
CA VAL A 1048 -2.45 -17.81 -39.58
C VAL A 1048 -3.85 -17.23 -39.35
N ILE A 1049 -3.93 -15.90 -39.41
CA ILE A 1049 -5.14 -15.05 -39.27
C ILE A 1049 -5.67 -14.93 -37.82
N GLY A 1050 -5.88 -13.68 -37.41
CA GLY A 1050 -6.32 -13.20 -36.10
C GLY A 1050 -6.22 -11.68 -36.09
#